data_AF-A0A954UAH1-F1
#
_entry.id   AF-A0A954UAH1-F1
#
_cell.length_a   1.000
_cell.length_b   1.000
_cell.length_c   1.000
_cell.angle_alpha   90.00
_cell.angle_beta   90.00
_cell.angle_gamma   90.00
#
_symmetry.space_group_name_H-M   'P 1'
#
loop_
_entity.id
_entity.type
_entity.pdbx_description
1 polymer ?
#
loop_
_entity_poly.entity_id
_entity_poly.type
_entity_poly.pdbx_seq_one_letter_code
_entity_poly.pdbx_strand_id
1 'polypeptide(L)'
;MNAYSPHPNPFVPALADFPIGLERPIEVTSVVFEACERRLVLSAQLMFDVLGDQALELHGDVSIAPHVESIPIISHLQEAHAATGWDTVQQQFGLTGKGQTVAVIDSGIAWDHVALGQGFGSGYRVVGGWDFTEENDANPYDDGPMGFHGTHVAGIIGSDDPNHSGVAPDVDLVALRVFNDAGQGQLSWVERALQWVHDNRNSFENPITTVNLSLGTVWNSNVVPAWATLEDEFQTLFGDGIVVTASAGNSFQDYLTPGVSYPAASPYVLPVASVDDDGRLSDFSQRDHQIIAAPGRNIVSTVPDYVFGRDGKIDDFAAASGTSMAAPYMAGASVLVRQAMEMIGDTGINLTSIAGHLHDTADSIYDAVTGQTYDRLNLERAIDTLIPRDNVGDTFQSSAQFDLATGHRLDGWVNTLGDRDVYHFTPASNGSLHIDADSSWLDKLQWSLQGSSGQAIANGQLDAADVHLVAGQTYQLIVSADHQIGSFHFDLGFVPQSTSGGSGGGESSLPPVGDVINLGEVDYWKQSLDAGNSLRVQASQDGIFSVQWTNHDAPSGSLAVTRAGAAALRDSTWESETLRIDLDVTAGQWLDIQLPGSAADHGILTLANVMTQSGSSLSLHGTQASDQIGVDLSNGLRVRFGDIEYAYPTGTIQQLNIDAHIGNDELTVVGSAQSDKVDLRTTNSTIENSQIHIAIASTEQINFNGGGGPDRIYLYDSDGDDTLTARPHSAELVGAGFRFAVEQVDRIYIHATGSGQDYAYLYDSVGDDRLSIRPQFSSMSGDGYFNYVSGFERVYAYANASGNDVADLYDSVGNDRFTTSGATASIVGPGFSSFTRSFEQVNAHAISGGQDLATLYGSSAQTQWQQGSDFIRFSEQGFTREARGFHSVDTFVAGQAHSLASESMATAAHWKSEGAGSEGAFTPDSPSHWVSPSIDTSAAEPHQRDEIAEQYSELETFHSPLARQTLPELQVLRETRDMSDWLSERLRPADETLLVDPDSEFALLDEIFSKR
;
A
#
# COMPACT_ATOMS: atom_id res chain seq x y z
N MET A 1 -24.52 -47.30 -51.96
CA MET A 1 -23.29 -47.63 -52.70
C MET A 1 -22.15 -47.01 -51.89
N ASN A 2 -21.54 -47.79 -50.99
CA ASN A 2 -20.12 -48.24 -51.05
C ASN A 2 -19.16 -47.14 -50.55
N ALA A 3 -18.21 -47.33 -49.61
CA ALA A 3 -17.77 -48.42 -48.71
C ALA A 3 -16.78 -47.80 -47.66
N TYR A 4 -16.43 -48.34 -46.47
CA TYR A 4 -16.69 -49.61 -45.79
C TYR A 4 -16.52 -49.45 -44.23
N SER A 5 -16.25 -50.54 -43.48
CA SER A 5 -15.82 -50.63 -42.06
C SER A 5 -14.61 -51.62 -41.97
N PRO A 6 -13.90 -51.98 -40.85
CA PRO A 6 -14.24 -51.83 -39.40
C PRO A 6 -13.10 -51.59 -38.35
N HIS A 7 -13.52 -51.51 -37.08
CA HIS A 7 -12.88 -51.70 -35.74
C HIS A 7 -11.66 -52.67 -35.59
N PRO A 8 -10.79 -52.55 -34.54
CA PRO A 8 -11.14 -52.85 -33.12
C PRO A 8 -10.47 -52.06 -31.95
N ASN A 9 -11.08 -52.21 -30.76
CA ASN A 9 -10.66 -51.76 -29.41
C ASN A 9 -9.84 -52.87 -28.69
N PRO A 10 -8.94 -52.58 -27.71
CA PRO A 10 -9.29 -52.70 -26.27
C PRO A 10 -8.58 -51.63 -25.37
N PHE A 11 -9.11 -51.21 -24.20
CA PHE A 11 -9.29 -52.00 -22.97
C PHE A 11 -10.22 -51.28 -21.96
N VAL A 12 -11.00 -52.04 -21.20
CA VAL A 12 -11.74 -51.61 -19.99
C VAL A 12 -11.73 -52.77 -18.99
N PRO A 13 -11.43 -52.57 -17.69
CA PRO A 13 -11.78 -53.51 -16.63
C PRO A 13 -13.16 -53.18 -16.04
N ALA A 14 -13.98 -54.20 -15.83
CA ALA A 14 -15.37 -54.06 -15.38
C ALA A 14 -15.52 -54.21 -13.86
N LEU A 15 -16.57 -53.60 -13.32
CA LEU A 15 -17.26 -54.06 -12.10
C LEU A 15 -18.76 -54.21 -12.41
N ALA A 16 -19.40 -55.19 -11.78
CA ALA A 16 -20.71 -55.71 -12.18
C ALA A 16 -21.70 -55.82 -11.00
N ASP A 17 -22.98 -55.65 -11.34
CA ASP A 17 -24.21 -56.18 -10.74
C ASP A 17 -24.31 -56.38 -9.21
N PHE A 18 -25.36 -55.81 -8.60
CA PHE A 18 -26.38 -56.54 -7.80
C PHE A 18 -27.62 -55.65 -7.48
N PRO A 19 -28.78 -56.15 -6.99
CA PRO A 19 -30.02 -56.00 -7.75
C PRO A 19 -31.17 -55.23 -7.07
N ILE A 20 -32.18 -54.92 -7.88
CA ILE A 20 -33.44 -54.27 -7.48
C ILE A 20 -34.36 -55.23 -6.69
N GLY A 21 -34.96 -54.72 -5.59
CA GLY A 21 -36.33 -55.10 -5.22
C GLY A 21 -36.66 -55.23 -3.73
N LEU A 22 -37.42 -54.27 -3.18
CA LEU A 22 -38.68 -54.53 -2.45
C LEU A 22 -39.38 -53.22 -2.04
N GLU A 23 -40.66 -53.07 -2.41
CA GLU A 23 -41.50 -51.92 -2.07
C GLU A 23 -41.96 -51.93 -0.60
N ARG A 24 -41.89 -50.77 0.07
CA ARG A 24 -42.91 -50.29 1.03
C ARG A 24 -42.99 -48.76 0.97
N PRO A 25 -44.19 -48.16 1.06
CA PRO A 25 -44.34 -46.71 0.96
C PRO A 25 -43.89 -46.04 2.26
N ILE A 26 -42.99 -45.07 2.15
CA ILE A 26 -42.75 -44.04 3.17
C ILE A 26 -43.35 -42.76 2.62
N GLU A 27 -44.04 -42.01 3.48
CA GLU A 27 -44.69 -40.75 3.11
C GLU A 27 -43.63 -39.77 2.60
N VAL A 28 -43.79 -39.30 1.36
CA VAL A 28 -42.96 -38.23 0.80
C VAL A 28 -43.41 -36.91 1.44
N THR A 29 -42.92 -36.64 2.64
CA THR A 29 -42.68 -35.26 3.06
C THR A 29 -41.69 -34.66 2.07
N SER A 30 -42.07 -33.53 1.49
CA SER A 30 -41.31 -32.84 0.44
C SER A 30 -39.85 -32.64 0.84
N VAL A 31 -38.95 -33.40 0.20
CA VAL A 31 -37.53 -33.05 0.14
C VAL A 31 -37.47 -31.78 -0.71
N VAL A 32 -37.18 -30.67 -0.05
CA VAL A 32 -36.78 -29.44 -0.74
C VAL A 32 -35.43 -29.74 -1.37
N PHE A 33 -35.33 -29.63 -2.69
CA PHE A 33 -34.07 -29.80 -3.39
C PHE A 33 -33.13 -28.67 -2.94
N GLU A 34 -31.94 -29.03 -2.49
CA GLU A 34 -30.88 -28.10 -2.06
C GLU A 34 -30.26 -27.44 -3.30
N ALA A 35 -30.93 -26.40 -3.79
CA ALA A 35 -30.30 -25.43 -4.69
C ALA A 35 -29.31 -24.58 -3.87
N CYS A 36 -28.22 -24.11 -4.51
CA CYS A 36 -27.62 -22.86 -4.02
C CYS A 36 -28.72 -21.79 -4.09
N GLU A 37 -28.92 -21.04 -3.01
CA GLU A 37 -30.07 -20.14 -2.93
C GLU A 37 -30.10 -19.14 -4.09
N ARG A 38 -31.31 -18.84 -4.59
CA ARG A 38 -31.46 -17.80 -5.61
C ARG A 38 -30.95 -16.47 -5.04
N ARG A 39 -30.04 -15.84 -5.78
CA ARG A 39 -29.68 -14.40 -5.71
C ARG A 39 -28.60 -13.98 -4.69
N LEU A 40 -27.64 -14.85 -4.39
CA LEU A 40 -26.32 -14.49 -3.81
C LEU A 40 -25.14 -14.60 -4.79
N VAL A 41 -25.43 -14.83 -6.08
CA VAL A 41 -24.44 -15.16 -7.13
C VAL A 41 -23.72 -13.92 -7.71
N LEU A 42 -23.90 -12.76 -7.08
CA LEU A 42 -23.05 -11.59 -7.30
C LEU A 42 -22.59 -11.08 -5.94
N SER A 43 -21.42 -11.54 -5.51
CA SER A 43 -20.66 -10.85 -4.47
C SER A 43 -20.17 -9.49 -5.02
N ALA A 44 -19.87 -9.46 -6.33
CA ALA A 44 -19.47 -8.29 -7.08
C ALA A 44 -20.62 -7.32 -7.36
N GLN A 45 -20.54 -6.10 -6.83
CA GLN A 45 -21.36 -4.97 -7.28
C GLN A 45 -20.64 -4.28 -8.46
N LEU A 46 -21.25 -4.23 -9.64
CA LEU A 46 -20.80 -3.38 -10.74
C LEU A 46 -21.03 -1.90 -10.39
N MET A 47 -20.03 -1.05 -10.58
CA MET A 47 -20.16 0.40 -10.45
C MET A 47 -20.46 1.05 -11.82
N PHE A 48 -21.61 1.70 -11.93
CA PHE A 48 -22.00 2.45 -13.13
C PHE A 48 -21.64 3.92 -12.98
N ASP A 49 -20.40 4.29 -13.31
CA ASP A 49 -19.95 5.69 -13.44
C ASP A 49 -19.73 6.12 -14.90
N VAL A 50 -20.53 5.55 -15.82
CA VAL A 50 -20.59 5.93 -17.24
C VAL A 50 -22.05 6.00 -17.69
N LEU A 51 -22.49 7.22 -18.03
CA LEU A 51 -23.84 7.63 -18.46
C LEU A 51 -24.93 7.63 -17.36
N GLY A 52 -25.36 8.84 -16.98
CA GLY A 52 -26.51 9.04 -16.09
C GLY A 52 -27.86 8.69 -16.73
N ASP A 53 -28.84 8.36 -15.88
CA ASP A 53 -30.27 8.20 -16.17
C ASP A 53 -30.64 7.59 -17.54
N GLN A 54 -30.69 6.25 -17.63
CA GLN A 54 -31.91 5.49 -18.01
C GLN A 54 -31.64 3.98 -18.22
N ALA A 55 -32.02 3.17 -17.24
CA ALA A 55 -32.15 1.70 -17.39
C ALA A 55 -33.47 1.17 -16.83
N LEU A 56 -34.59 1.84 -17.15
CA LEU A 56 -35.95 1.38 -16.86
C LEU A 56 -36.91 1.80 -18.00
N GLU A 57 -37.19 0.85 -18.88
CA GLU A 57 -38.24 0.82 -19.93
C GLU A 57 -38.49 2.07 -20.79
N LEU A 58 -38.20 1.99 -22.11
CA LEU A 58 -39.21 2.23 -23.17
C LEU A 58 -38.69 2.02 -24.61
N HIS A 59 -39.61 1.70 -25.52
CA HIS A 59 -39.38 1.61 -26.97
C HIS A 59 -39.30 3.00 -27.63
N GLY A 60 -38.36 3.21 -28.56
CA GLY A 60 -38.49 4.20 -29.64
C GLY A 60 -37.21 4.95 -30.02
N ASP A 61 -36.98 5.11 -31.33
CA ASP A 61 -35.83 5.83 -31.89
C ASP A 61 -35.74 7.29 -31.43
N VAL A 62 -34.66 7.66 -30.72
CA VAL A 62 -34.16 9.05 -30.67
C VAL A 62 -32.63 9.03 -30.73
N SER A 63 -32.06 9.55 -31.83
CA SER A 63 -30.63 9.76 -31.99
C SER A 63 -30.19 11.06 -31.32
N ILE A 64 -29.28 11.00 -30.36
CA ILE A 64 -28.56 12.16 -29.82
C ILE A 64 -27.05 11.87 -29.93
N ALA A 65 -26.30 12.78 -30.55
CA ALA A 65 -24.86 12.61 -30.78
C ALA A 65 -24.04 13.00 -29.53
N PRO A 66 -22.88 12.37 -29.30
CA PRO A 66 -22.14 12.54 -28.05
C PRO A 66 -21.33 13.86 -28.01
N HIS A 67 -21.35 14.51 -26.85
CA HIS A 67 -20.27 15.38 -26.40
C HIS A 67 -19.62 14.70 -25.19
N VAL A 68 -18.51 14.02 -25.44
CA VAL A 68 -17.61 13.50 -24.41
C VAL A 68 -16.60 14.59 -24.12
N GLU A 69 -16.75 15.27 -22.99
CA GLU A 69 -15.58 15.78 -22.27
C GLU A 69 -15.02 14.59 -21.47
N SER A 70 -13.73 14.33 -21.65
CA SER A 70 -13.07 13.15 -21.08
C SER A 70 -12.86 13.33 -19.59
N ILE A 71 -13.72 12.72 -18.77
CA ILE A 71 -13.38 12.37 -17.39
C ILE A 71 -12.29 11.31 -17.47
N PRO A 72 -11.14 11.48 -16.79
CA PRO A 72 -10.10 10.47 -16.79
C PRO A 72 -10.54 9.29 -15.93
N ILE A 73 -10.82 8.15 -16.57
CA ILE A 73 -10.85 6.85 -15.89
C ILE A 73 -9.38 6.50 -15.62
N ILE A 74 -8.89 6.82 -14.43
CA ILE A 74 -7.62 6.28 -13.92
C ILE A 74 -7.93 4.92 -13.28
N SER A 75 -7.03 3.96 -13.50
CA SER A 75 -7.31 2.54 -13.45
C SER A 75 -7.07 1.95 -12.06
N HIS A 76 -8.15 1.68 -11.30
CA HIS A 76 -8.08 1.03 -9.98
C HIS A 76 -7.35 -0.32 -9.93
N LEU A 77 -7.19 -1.04 -11.05
CA LEU A 77 -6.34 -2.24 -11.10
C LEU A 77 -4.84 -1.90 -10.98
N GLN A 78 -4.42 -0.73 -11.48
CA GLN A 78 -3.06 -0.23 -11.29
C GLN A 78 -2.81 0.21 -9.85
N GLU A 79 -3.80 0.80 -9.17
CA GLU A 79 -3.74 1.10 -7.73
C GLU A 79 -3.62 -0.19 -6.91
N ALA A 80 -4.37 -1.24 -7.27
CA ALA A 80 -4.22 -2.58 -6.68
C ALA A 80 -2.82 -3.20 -6.90
N HIS A 81 -2.22 -2.99 -8.08
CA HIS A 81 -0.84 -3.39 -8.37
C HIS A 81 0.17 -2.64 -7.49
N ALA A 82 0.05 -1.31 -7.39
CA ALA A 82 0.89 -0.50 -6.50
C ALA A 82 0.76 -0.93 -5.03
N ALA A 83 -0.47 -1.12 -4.52
CA ALA A 83 -0.75 -1.50 -3.14
C ALA A 83 -0.20 -2.88 -2.72
N THR A 84 0.21 -3.71 -3.68
CA THR A 84 0.79 -5.05 -3.45
C THR A 84 2.26 -5.15 -3.89
N GLY A 85 2.84 -4.10 -4.48
CA GLY A 85 4.19 -4.10 -5.06
C GLY A 85 4.32 -4.93 -6.35
N TRP A 86 3.22 -5.19 -7.05
CA TRP A 86 3.24 -5.96 -8.30
C TRP A 86 4.07 -5.28 -9.39
N ASP A 87 4.02 -3.94 -9.48
CA ASP A 87 4.83 -3.17 -10.43
C ASP A 87 6.32 -3.40 -10.20
N THR A 88 6.76 -3.47 -8.95
CA THR A 88 8.14 -3.84 -8.58
C THR A 88 8.48 -5.24 -9.05
N VAL A 89 7.57 -6.20 -8.85
CA VAL A 89 7.78 -7.59 -9.29
C VAL A 89 7.93 -7.71 -10.80
N GLN A 90 7.13 -6.99 -11.59
CA GLN A 90 7.30 -6.96 -13.04
C GLN A 90 8.61 -6.29 -13.47
N GLN A 91 8.96 -5.16 -12.85
CA GLN A 91 10.13 -4.37 -13.22
C GLN A 91 11.46 -5.01 -12.80
N GLN A 92 11.50 -5.67 -11.64
CA GLN A 92 12.72 -6.28 -11.09
C GLN A 92 12.87 -7.75 -11.47
N PHE A 93 11.80 -8.54 -11.46
CA PHE A 93 11.87 -10.01 -11.58
C PHE A 93 11.25 -10.55 -12.89
N GLY A 94 10.33 -9.81 -13.52
CA GLY A 94 9.70 -10.21 -14.79
C GLY A 94 8.91 -11.52 -14.72
N LEU A 95 8.31 -11.83 -13.56
CA LEU A 95 7.51 -13.03 -13.36
C LEU A 95 6.09 -12.82 -13.92
N THR A 96 5.69 -13.64 -14.87
CA THR A 96 4.44 -13.46 -15.62
C THR A 96 3.45 -14.62 -15.44
N GLY A 97 3.78 -15.65 -14.67
CA GLY A 97 2.97 -16.88 -14.49
C GLY A 97 3.10 -17.88 -15.64
N LYS A 98 4.00 -17.62 -16.58
CA LYS A 98 4.35 -18.53 -17.68
C LYS A 98 4.68 -19.94 -17.16
N GLY A 99 4.20 -20.96 -17.86
CA GLY A 99 4.46 -22.36 -17.52
C GLY A 99 3.37 -23.01 -16.66
N GLN A 100 2.29 -22.28 -16.37
CA GLN A 100 1.23 -22.70 -15.44
C GLN A 100 -0.16 -22.42 -16.02
N THR A 101 -1.17 -23.10 -15.47
CA THR A 101 -2.58 -22.91 -15.83
C THR A 101 -3.46 -22.68 -14.59
N VAL A 102 -4.35 -21.68 -14.64
CA VAL A 102 -5.37 -21.41 -13.62
C VAL A 102 -6.75 -21.84 -14.12
N ALA A 103 -7.45 -22.67 -13.35
CA ALA A 103 -8.84 -23.01 -13.63
C ALA A 103 -9.79 -22.03 -12.91
N VAL A 104 -10.65 -21.36 -13.68
CA VAL A 104 -11.68 -20.44 -13.20
C VAL A 104 -13.02 -21.17 -13.16
N ILE A 105 -13.55 -21.43 -11.97
CA ILE A 105 -14.86 -22.08 -11.77
C ILE A 105 -15.89 -20.99 -11.45
N ASP A 106 -16.61 -20.52 -12.48
CA ASP A 106 -17.46 -19.31 -12.41
C ASP A 106 -18.59 -19.30 -13.47
N SER A 107 -19.04 -18.13 -13.98
CA SER A 107 -20.11 -18.00 -14.98
C SER A 107 -19.72 -18.38 -16.41
N GLY A 108 -18.42 -18.60 -16.65
CA GLY A 108 -17.83 -18.81 -17.97
C GLY A 108 -16.68 -17.83 -18.21
N ILE A 109 -16.08 -17.85 -19.41
CA ILE A 109 -15.15 -16.81 -19.85
C ILE A 109 -15.51 -16.41 -21.28
N ALA A 110 -15.63 -15.10 -21.57
CA ALA A 110 -15.63 -14.60 -22.95
C ALA A 110 -14.19 -14.60 -23.51
N TRP A 111 -13.71 -15.79 -23.88
CA TRP A 111 -12.31 -16.03 -24.30
C TRP A 111 -11.90 -15.35 -25.61
N ASP A 112 -12.85 -14.83 -26.38
CA ASP A 112 -12.60 -14.06 -27.60
C ASP A 112 -12.34 -12.57 -27.31
N HIS A 113 -12.43 -12.15 -26.04
CA HIS A 113 -11.99 -10.84 -25.57
C HIS A 113 -10.52 -10.58 -25.94
N VAL A 114 -10.21 -9.37 -26.40
CA VAL A 114 -8.88 -9.02 -26.94
C VAL A 114 -7.75 -9.31 -25.96
N ALA A 115 -7.99 -9.00 -24.68
CA ALA A 115 -7.06 -9.16 -23.57
C ALA A 115 -7.00 -10.58 -22.98
N LEU A 116 -7.81 -11.53 -23.49
CA LEU A 116 -7.84 -12.92 -23.03
C LEU A 116 -7.42 -13.88 -24.16
N GLY A 117 -6.56 -13.41 -25.08
CA GLY A 117 -5.95 -14.21 -26.14
C GLY A 117 -6.84 -14.56 -27.34
N GLN A 118 -8.07 -14.02 -27.43
CA GLN A 118 -8.91 -14.06 -28.63
C GLN A 118 -9.28 -15.47 -29.17
N GLY A 119 -9.43 -16.45 -28.28
CA GLY A 119 -9.88 -17.79 -28.67
C GLY A 119 -9.78 -18.86 -27.58
N PHE A 120 -10.19 -20.08 -27.95
CA PHE A 120 -10.40 -21.20 -27.03
C PHE A 120 -9.76 -22.49 -27.55
N GLY A 121 -9.11 -23.22 -26.65
CA GLY A 121 -8.43 -24.49 -26.93
C GLY A 121 -6.91 -24.35 -27.07
N SER A 122 -6.26 -25.45 -27.44
CA SER A 122 -4.80 -25.53 -27.61
C SER A 122 -4.26 -24.43 -28.54
N GLY A 123 -3.28 -23.67 -28.03
CA GLY A 123 -2.67 -22.53 -28.74
C GLY A 123 -3.30 -21.16 -28.45
N TYR A 124 -4.31 -21.10 -27.56
CA TYR A 124 -4.90 -19.86 -27.04
C TYR A 124 -4.70 -19.73 -25.53
N ARG A 125 -4.79 -18.50 -25.00
CA ARG A 125 -4.74 -18.18 -23.56
C ARG A 125 -5.77 -18.98 -22.76
N VAL A 126 -7.00 -19.13 -23.25
CA VAL A 126 -8.00 -20.02 -22.66
C VAL A 126 -7.86 -21.42 -23.26
N VAL A 127 -6.96 -22.24 -22.70
CA VAL A 127 -6.50 -23.52 -23.28
C VAL A 127 -7.57 -24.61 -23.34
N GLY A 128 -8.66 -24.46 -22.59
CA GLY A 128 -9.80 -25.39 -22.62
C GLY A 128 -10.82 -25.09 -21.52
N GLY A 129 -11.76 -26.02 -21.33
CA GLY A 129 -12.85 -25.84 -20.37
C GLY A 129 -14.04 -26.75 -20.61
N TRP A 130 -15.07 -26.60 -19.77
CA TRP A 130 -16.32 -27.36 -19.81
C TRP A 130 -17.45 -26.62 -19.10
N ASP A 131 -18.68 -26.72 -19.62
CA ASP A 131 -19.89 -26.23 -18.97
C ASP A 131 -20.57 -27.35 -18.18
N PHE A 132 -20.77 -27.14 -16.88
CA PHE A 132 -21.38 -28.10 -15.96
C PHE A 132 -22.86 -27.84 -15.67
N THR A 133 -23.42 -26.74 -16.20
CA THR A 133 -24.81 -26.31 -16.01
C THR A 133 -25.81 -27.24 -16.76
N GLU A 134 -27.06 -26.81 -16.97
CA GLU A 134 -28.08 -27.66 -17.60
C GLU A 134 -27.72 -28.11 -19.04
N GLU A 135 -26.98 -27.29 -19.77
CA GLU A 135 -26.47 -27.52 -21.12
C GLU A 135 -25.46 -28.68 -21.16
N ASN A 136 -24.55 -28.71 -20.17
CA ASN A 136 -23.57 -29.75 -19.93
C ASN A 136 -22.73 -30.15 -21.16
N ASP A 137 -22.01 -29.19 -21.75
CA ASP A 137 -21.20 -29.39 -22.96
C ASP A 137 -19.80 -28.73 -22.91
N ALA A 138 -19.13 -28.65 -24.07
CA ALA A 138 -17.76 -28.15 -24.20
C ALA A 138 -17.68 -26.62 -24.44
N ASN A 139 -18.75 -25.86 -24.20
CA ASN A 139 -18.84 -24.42 -24.47
C ASN A 139 -19.04 -23.59 -23.17
N PRO A 140 -18.01 -23.40 -22.34
CA PRO A 140 -18.10 -22.62 -21.10
C PRO A 140 -18.07 -21.09 -21.33
N TYR A 141 -18.68 -20.61 -22.41
CA TYR A 141 -18.65 -19.20 -22.77
C TYR A 141 -19.53 -18.39 -21.81
N ASP A 142 -19.14 -17.14 -21.53
CA ASP A 142 -19.89 -16.20 -20.69
C ASP A 142 -20.86 -15.40 -21.59
N ASP A 143 -21.95 -16.01 -22.05
CA ASP A 143 -22.97 -15.42 -22.97
C ASP A 143 -24.32 -15.09 -22.28
N GLY A 144 -24.48 -15.48 -21.02
CA GLY A 144 -25.73 -15.34 -20.30
C GLY A 144 -26.08 -13.87 -20.00
N PRO A 145 -27.37 -13.51 -19.88
CA PRO A 145 -27.78 -12.15 -19.52
C PRO A 145 -27.38 -11.74 -18.10
N MET A 146 -27.00 -12.70 -17.23
CA MET A 146 -26.36 -12.49 -15.92
C MET A 146 -24.86 -12.88 -15.91
N GLY A 147 -24.31 -13.31 -17.05
CA GLY A 147 -22.89 -13.59 -17.24
C GLY A 147 -22.09 -12.30 -17.43
N PHE A 148 -20.87 -12.29 -16.88
CA PHE A 148 -19.79 -11.28 -16.98
C PHE A 148 -18.71 -11.57 -15.94
N HIS A 149 -19.14 -12.18 -14.84
CA HIS A 149 -18.38 -12.30 -13.60
C HIS A 149 -17.14 -13.18 -13.79
N GLY A 150 -17.29 -14.35 -14.42
CA GLY A 150 -16.16 -15.23 -14.73
C GLY A 150 -15.17 -14.60 -15.73
N THR A 151 -15.64 -13.80 -16.68
CA THR A 151 -14.78 -13.00 -17.56
C THR A 151 -13.98 -11.95 -16.76
N HIS A 152 -14.62 -11.23 -15.84
CA HIS A 152 -13.96 -10.23 -14.99
C HIS A 152 -12.95 -10.87 -14.02
N VAL A 153 -13.26 -12.07 -13.50
CA VAL A 153 -12.36 -12.88 -12.69
C VAL A 153 -11.15 -13.34 -13.50
N ALA A 154 -11.34 -13.76 -14.76
CA ALA A 154 -10.28 -14.18 -15.66
C ALA A 154 -9.31 -13.04 -16.03
N GLY A 155 -9.83 -11.83 -16.26
CA GLY A 155 -9.02 -10.64 -16.54
C GLY A 155 -8.07 -10.28 -15.39
N ILE A 156 -8.55 -10.32 -14.14
CA ILE A 156 -7.71 -10.05 -12.95
C ILE A 156 -6.55 -11.06 -12.85
N ILE A 157 -6.80 -12.33 -13.21
CA ILE A 157 -5.76 -13.37 -13.20
C ILE A 157 -4.73 -13.12 -14.30
N GLY A 158 -5.17 -12.96 -15.55
CA GLY A 158 -4.28 -13.10 -16.72
C GLY A 158 -4.74 -12.36 -17.97
N SER A 159 -5.26 -11.13 -17.82
CA SER A 159 -5.36 -10.17 -18.92
C SER A 159 -3.98 -9.83 -19.49
N ASP A 160 -3.82 -9.76 -20.81
CA ASP A 160 -2.60 -9.33 -21.50
C ASP A 160 -2.66 -7.88 -22.05
N ASP A 161 -3.69 -7.10 -21.69
CA ASP A 161 -3.76 -5.67 -22.04
C ASP A 161 -2.74 -4.86 -21.21
N PRO A 162 -1.88 -4.04 -21.82
CA PRO A 162 -0.81 -3.32 -21.12
C PRO A 162 -1.28 -2.19 -20.20
N ASN A 163 -2.57 -1.79 -20.24
CA ASN A 163 -3.14 -0.78 -19.35
C ASN A 163 -4.03 -1.42 -18.26
N HIS A 164 -4.40 -2.70 -18.44
CA HIS A 164 -5.25 -3.48 -17.54
C HIS A 164 -4.70 -4.90 -17.41
N SER A 165 -3.41 -5.02 -17.11
CA SER A 165 -2.71 -6.30 -17.02
C SER A 165 -3.33 -7.16 -15.92
N GLY A 166 -3.45 -8.46 -16.16
CA GLY A 166 -3.69 -9.40 -15.07
C GLY A 166 -2.45 -9.51 -14.18
N VAL A 167 -2.61 -10.06 -12.98
CA VAL A 167 -1.49 -10.31 -12.07
C VAL A 167 -0.46 -11.27 -12.69
N ALA A 168 -0.89 -12.21 -13.54
CA ALA A 168 -0.05 -13.18 -14.22
C ALA A 168 -0.31 -13.16 -15.74
N PRO A 169 0.26 -12.18 -16.48
CA PRO A 169 -0.11 -11.89 -17.87
C PRO A 169 0.35 -12.92 -18.93
N ASP A 170 1.08 -13.98 -18.56
CA ASP A 170 1.43 -15.14 -19.41
C ASP A 170 0.84 -16.47 -18.92
N VAL A 171 -0.02 -16.48 -17.90
CA VAL A 171 -0.62 -17.72 -17.38
C VAL A 171 -1.69 -18.25 -18.33
N ASP A 172 -1.77 -19.56 -18.51
CA ASP A 172 -2.90 -20.18 -19.22
C ASP A 172 -4.16 -20.19 -18.35
N LEU A 173 -5.33 -20.15 -18.98
CA LEU A 173 -6.62 -20.15 -18.30
C LEU A 173 -7.49 -21.34 -18.74
N VAL A 174 -8.27 -21.89 -17.81
CA VAL A 174 -9.30 -22.89 -18.10
C VAL A 174 -10.65 -22.41 -17.60
N ALA A 175 -11.65 -22.41 -18.48
CA ALA A 175 -13.01 -21.94 -18.19
C ALA A 175 -13.92 -23.11 -17.74
N LEU A 176 -14.37 -23.10 -16.48
CA LEU A 176 -15.30 -24.11 -15.96
C LEU A 176 -16.61 -23.43 -15.53
N ARG A 177 -17.63 -23.51 -16.38
CA ARG A 177 -18.89 -22.82 -16.17
C ARG A 177 -19.78 -23.60 -15.19
N VAL A 178 -20.13 -22.97 -14.07
CA VAL A 178 -21.00 -23.51 -12.99
C VAL A 178 -22.15 -22.58 -12.61
N PHE A 179 -22.30 -21.44 -13.30
CA PHE A 179 -23.48 -20.59 -13.23
C PHE A 179 -24.15 -20.49 -14.60
N ASN A 180 -25.45 -20.77 -14.63
CA ASN A 180 -26.25 -20.69 -15.85
C ASN A 180 -26.69 -19.23 -16.15
N ASP A 181 -27.32 -19.02 -17.30
CA ASP A 181 -27.84 -17.73 -17.78
C ASP A 181 -28.69 -16.93 -16.77
N ALA A 182 -29.32 -17.60 -15.81
CA ALA A 182 -30.14 -16.99 -14.78
C ALA A 182 -29.35 -16.61 -13.50
N GLY A 183 -28.02 -16.73 -13.52
CA GLY A 183 -27.16 -16.54 -12.35
C GLY A 183 -27.46 -17.57 -11.26
N GLN A 184 -27.75 -18.83 -11.65
CA GLN A 184 -28.04 -19.92 -10.72
C GLN A 184 -26.93 -20.98 -10.83
N GLY A 185 -26.47 -21.47 -9.68
CA GLY A 185 -25.44 -22.52 -9.56
C GLY A 185 -25.89 -23.64 -8.63
N GLN A 186 -25.11 -24.73 -8.56
CA GLN A 186 -25.36 -25.88 -7.69
C GLN A 186 -24.03 -26.46 -7.19
N LEU A 187 -23.95 -26.88 -5.93
CA LEU A 187 -22.72 -27.51 -5.39
C LEU A 187 -22.31 -28.74 -6.21
N SER A 188 -23.25 -29.55 -6.69
CA SER A 188 -22.95 -30.71 -7.55
C SER A 188 -22.35 -30.36 -8.93
N TRP A 189 -22.44 -29.10 -9.38
CA TRP A 189 -21.73 -28.63 -10.56
C TRP A 189 -20.29 -28.23 -10.22
N VAL A 190 -20.09 -27.61 -9.04
CA VAL A 190 -18.76 -27.28 -8.49
C VAL A 190 -17.96 -28.56 -8.18
N GLU A 191 -18.58 -29.55 -7.53
CA GLU A 191 -18.04 -30.90 -7.26
C GLU A 191 -17.50 -31.53 -8.56
N ARG A 192 -18.33 -31.55 -9.62
CA ARG A 192 -17.95 -32.07 -10.94
C ARG A 192 -16.86 -31.24 -11.62
N ALA A 193 -16.82 -29.92 -11.42
CA ALA A 193 -15.76 -29.06 -11.95
C ALA A 193 -14.42 -29.31 -11.25
N LEU A 194 -14.41 -29.50 -9.93
CA LEU A 194 -13.21 -29.84 -9.17
C LEU A 194 -12.68 -31.24 -9.52
N GLN A 195 -13.56 -32.24 -9.66
CA GLN A 195 -13.18 -33.57 -10.18
C GLN A 195 -12.66 -33.49 -11.63
N TRP A 196 -13.22 -32.62 -12.47
CA TRP A 196 -12.69 -32.38 -13.81
C TRP A 196 -11.28 -31.76 -13.75
N VAL A 197 -11.01 -30.83 -12.82
CA VAL A 197 -9.66 -30.27 -12.61
C VAL A 197 -8.70 -31.39 -12.26
N HIS A 198 -9.06 -32.28 -11.33
CA HIS A 198 -8.26 -33.47 -11.05
C HIS A 198 -7.98 -34.25 -12.34
N ASP A 199 -9.01 -34.71 -13.04
CA ASP A 199 -8.87 -35.58 -14.21
C ASP A 199 -8.04 -34.95 -15.36
N ASN A 200 -8.05 -33.62 -15.51
CA ASN A 200 -7.45 -32.90 -16.64
C ASN A 200 -6.21 -32.05 -16.28
N ARG A 201 -5.75 -32.06 -15.01
CA ARG A 201 -4.62 -31.22 -14.55
C ARG A 201 -3.32 -31.32 -15.36
N ASN A 202 -3.11 -32.43 -16.08
CA ASN A 202 -1.93 -32.68 -16.92
C ASN A 202 -2.28 -32.90 -18.42
N SER A 203 -3.45 -32.43 -18.91
CA SER A 203 -3.86 -32.62 -20.31
C SER A 203 -3.53 -31.45 -21.26
N PHE A 204 -3.03 -30.34 -20.72
CA PHE A 204 -2.66 -29.12 -21.47
C PHE A 204 -1.14 -29.05 -21.66
N GLU A 205 -0.66 -27.99 -22.32
CA GLU A 205 0.79 -27.76 -22.50
C GLU A 205 1.46 -27.45 -21.16
N ASN A 206 0.80 -26.63 -20.35
CA ASN A 206 1.15 -26.35 -18.96
C ASN A 206 0.18 -27.07 -17.99
N PRO A 207 0.60 -27.44 -16.77
CA PRO A 207 -0.27 -28.09 -15.80
C PRO A 207 -1.22 -27.09 -15.11
N ILE A 208 -2.40 -27.56 -14.70
CA ILE A 208 -3.26 -26.79 -13.79
C ILE A 208 -2.61 -26.78 -12.41
N THR A 209 -2.17 -25.60 -11.96
CA THR A 209 -1.48 -25.41 -10.67
C THR A 209 -2.35 -24.70 -9.63
N THR A 210 -3.33 -23.92 -10.08
CA THR A 210 -4.24 -23.15 -9.22
C THR A 210 -5.69 -23.23 -9.71
N VAL A 211 -6.64 -23.20 -8.79
CA VAL A 211 -8.08 -23.06 -9.03
C VAL A 211 -8.57 -21.80 -8.31
N ASN A 212 -9.35 -20.97 -9.01
CA ASN A 212 -10.05 -19.84 -8.41
C ASN A 212 -11.54 -20.12 -8.25
N LEU A 213 -12.06 -19.92 -7.03
CA LEU A 213 -13.47 -20.04 -6.64
C LEU A 213 -14.01 -18.69 -6.16
N SER A 214 -14.41 -17.81 -7.08
CA SER A 214 -15.03 -16.52 -6.75
C SER A 214 -16.51 -16.63 -6.33
N LEU A 215 -16.84 -17.70 -5.59
CA LEU A 215 -18.20 -18.13 -5.22
C LEU A 215 -18.30 -18.50 -3.74
N GLY A 216 -19.53 -18.53 -3.22
CA GLY A 216 -19.81 -18.89 -1.83
C GLY A 216 -21.28 -19.19 -1.56
N THR A 217 -21.55 -19.61 -0.34
CA THR A 217 -22.88 -19.93 0.22
C THR A 217 -23.23 -19.00 1.39
N VAL A 218 -24.47 -19.06 1.89
CA VAL A 218 -24.90 -18.36 3.11
C VAL A 218 -24.30 -19.07 4.34
N TRP A 219 -23.02 -18.85 4.57
CA TRP A 219 -22.24 -19.42 5.66
C TRP A 219 -21.27 -18.35 6.19
N ASN A 220 -21.12 -18.32 7.52
CA ASN A 220 -20.17 -17.45 8.20
C ASN A 220 -19.61 -18.18 9.42
N SER A 221 -18.66 -19.08 9.17
CA SER A 221 -17.96 -19.83 10.22
C SER A 221 -16.66 -20.41 9.68
N ASN A 222 -15.64 -20.51 10.53
CA ASN A 222 -14.40 -21.25 10.27
C ASN A 222 -14.54 -22.77 10.47
N VAL A 223 -15.76 -23.27 10.64
CA VAL A 223 -16.08 -24.70 10.66
C VAL A 223 -16.79 -25.06 9.37
N VAL A 224 -16.26 -26.07 8.66
CA VAL A 224 -16.91 -26.67 7.49
C VAL A 224 -18.35 -27.09 7.84
N PRO A 225 -19.37 -26.68 7.05
CA PRO A 225 -20.75 -27.02 7.35
C PRO A 225 -20.99 -28.53 7.29
N ALA A 226 -21.88 -29.06 8.12
CA ALA A 226 -22.19 -30.50 8.17
C ALA A 226 -22.87 -31.05 6.90
N TRP A 227 -23.27 -30.18 5.96
CA TRP A 227 -23.81 -30.49 4.64
C TRP A 227 -22.78 -30.32 3.51
N ALA A 228 -21.53 -29.95 3.83
CA ALA A 228 -20.44 -29.81 2.86
C ALA A 228 -20.26 -31.07 2.01
N THR A 229 -20.02 -30.87 0.72
CA THR A 229 -20.00 -31.92 -0.31
C THR A 229 -18.78 -31.84 -1.23
N LEU A 230 -17.84 -30.92 -0.99
CA LEU A 230 -16.66 -30.69 -1.83
C LEU A 230 -15.33 -31.03 -1.12
N GLU A 231 -15.38 -31.56 0.10
CA GLU A 231 -14.17 -31.72 0.94
C GLU A 231 -13.23 -32.81 0.42
N ASP A 232 -13.75 -33.89 -0.16
CA ASP A 232 -12.94 -34.93 -0.79
C ASP A 232 -12.34 -34.48 -2.12
N GLU A 233 -13.00 -33.63 -2.90
CA GLU A 233 -12.39 -32.94 -4.04
C GLU A 233 -11.27 -31.99 -3.59
N PHE A 234 -11.51 -31.13 -2.60
CA PHE A 234 -10.46 -30.22 -2.10
C PHE A 234 -9.27 -30.97 -1.51
N GLN A 235 -9.51 -32.04 -0.74
CA GLN A 235 -8.44 -32.91 -0.25
C GLN A 235 -7.67 -33.58 -1.39
N THR A 236 -8.35 -33.94 -2.48
CA THR A 236 -7.73 -34.54 -3.67
C THR A 236 -6.86 -33.53 -4.42
N LEU A 237 -7.36 -32.32 -4.68
CA LEU A 237 -6.59 -31.25 -5.34
C LEU A 237 -5.39 -30.79 -4.48
N PHE A 238 -5.56 -30.70 -3.17
CA PHE A 238 -4.46 -30.48 -2.23
C PHE A 238 -3.38 -31.57 -2.36
N GLY A 239 -3.80 -32.84 -2.48
CA GLY A 239 -2.90 -33.99 -2.69
C GLY A 239 -2.18 -33.99 -4.05
N ASP A 240 -2.72 -33.29 -5.05
CA ASP A 240 -2.09 -33.04 -6.34
C ASP A 240 -1.13 -31.83 -6.35
N GLY A 241 -1.05 -31.09 -5.24
CA GLY A 241 -0.26 -29.85 -5.17
C GLY A 241 -0.94 -28.66 -5.84
N ILE A 242 -2.26 -28.72 -6.06
CA ILE A 242 -3.05 -27.63 -6.65
C ILE A 242 -3.49 -26.66 -5.53
N VAL A 243 -3.24 -25.37 -5.73
CA VAL A 243 -3.73 -24.30 -4.84
C VAL A 243 -5.20 -24.04 -5.18
N VAL A 244 -6.05 -23.91 -4.17
CA VAL A 244 -7.44 -23.46 -4.37
C VAL A 244 -7.61 -22.15 -3.63
N THR A 245 -7.88 -21.04 -4.33
CA THR A 245 -8.29 -19.78 -3.70
C THR A 245 -9.82 -19.68 -3.71
N ALA A 246 -10.42 -19.14 -2.65
CA ALA A 246 -11.85 -18.89 -2.62
C ALA A 246 -12.18 -17.54 -1.98
N SER A 247 -13.20 -16.87 -2.53
CA SER A 247 -13.72 -15.62 -1.97
C SER A 247 -14.26 -15.82 -0.55
N ALA A 248 -13.74 -15.06 0.43
CA ALA A 248 -14.13 -15.18 1.84
C ALA A 248 -15.64 -14.93 2.08
N GLY A 249 -16.28 -14.13 1.22
CA GLY A 249 -17.69 -13.73 1.28
C GLY A 249 -17.89 -12.25 1.60
N ASN A 250 -19.06 -11.70 1.26
CA ASN A 250 -19.33 -10.24 1.31
C ASN A 250 -20.46 -9.83 2.28
N SER A 251 -20.82 -10.70 3.25
CA SER A 251 -21.89 -10.44 4.21
C SER A 251 -21.39 -10.05 5.61
N PHE A 252 -20.17 -9.53 5.75
CA PHE A 252 -19.66 -9.16 7.08
C PHE A 252 -20.48 -8.05 7.73
N GLN A 253 -21.03 -7.11 6.96
CA GLN A 253 -21.96 -6.09 7.48
C GLN A 253 -23.29 -6.68 7.99
N ASP A 254 -23.72 -7.83 7.45
CA ASP A 254 -24.93 -8.54 7.90
C ASP A 254 -24.67 -9.34 9.18
N TYR A 255 -23.48 -9.97 9.29
CA TYR A 255 -23.13 -10.86 10.40
C TYR A 255 -22.45 -10.17 11.59
N LEU A 256 -21.64 -9.13 11.34
CA LEU A 256 -20.80 -8.40 12.32
C LEU A 256 -20.00 -9.31 13.27
N THR A 257 -19.61 -10.49 12.80
CA THR A 257 -18.90 -11.52 13.56
C THR A 257 -17.93 -12.28 12.65
N PRO A 258 -16.73 -12.66 13.15
CA PRO A 258 -15.80 -13.47 12.37
C PRO A 258 -16.40 -14.81 11.92
N GLY A 259 -16.04 -15.18 10.70
CA GLY A 259 -16.41 -16.36 9.94
C GLY A 259 -16.07 -16.15 8.47
N VAL A 260 -16.13 -17.22 7.69
CA VAL A 260 -16.00 -17.21 6.22
C VAL A 260 -17.09 -18.06 5.58
N SER A 261 -17.30 -17.86 4.28
CA SER A 261 -18.28 -18.63 3.49
C SER A 261 -17.76 -20.04 3.22
N TYR A 262 -18.65 -20.97 2.89
CA TYR A 262 -18.26 -22.24 2.27
C TYR A 262 -18.32 -22.06 0.75
N PRO A 263 -17.24 -22.35 -0.02
CA PRO A 263 -16.14 -23.27 0.30
C PRO A 263 -14.91 -22.71 1.04
N ALA A 264 -14.78 -21.38 1.20
CA ALA A 264 -13.61 -20.75 1.83
C ALA A 264 -13.31 -21.23 3.26
N ALA A 265 -14.30 -21.79 3.97
CA ALA A 265 -14.16 -22.43 5.28
C ALA A 265 -13.45 -23.81 5.27
N SER A 266 -13.09 -24.37 4.10
CA SER A 266 -12.36 -25.64 4.01
C SER A 266 -10.87 -25.47 4.34
N PRO A 267 -10.26 -26.35 5.16
CA PRO A 267 -8.83 -26.28 5.47
C PRO A 267 -7.90 -26.62 4.29
N TYR A 268 -8.47 -27.00 3.14
CA TYR A 268 -7.77 -27.30 1.89
C TYR A 268 -7.90 -26.17 0.86
N VAL A 269 -8.38 -24.99 1.29
CA VAL A 269 -8.62 -23.80 0.47
C VAL A 269 -7.97 -22.61 1.14
N LEU A 270 -7.45 -21.66 0.36
CA LEU A 270 -6.99 -20.35 0.84
C LEU A 270 -8.17 -19.36 0.80
N PRO A 271 -8.73 -18.95 1.96
CA PRO A 271 -9.81 -17.97 1.99
C PRO A 271 -9.26 -16.56 1.77
N VAL A 272 -9.80 -15.86 0.77
CA VAL A 272 -9.28 -14.55 0.34
C VAL A 272 -10.27 -13.43 0.69
N ALA A 273 -9.84 -12.52 1.56
CA ALA A 273 -10.57 -11.32 1.92
C ALA A 273 -10.27 -10.16 0.94
N SER A 274 -11.11 -9.12 0.95
CA SER A 274 -10.97 -7.93 0.12
C SER A 274 -10.37 -6.78 0.93
N VAL A 275 -9.39 -6.06 0.36
CA VAL A 275 -9.04 -4.70 0.78
C VAL A 275 -9.53 -3.64 -0.21
N ASP A 276 -9.66 -2.41 0.31
CA ASP A 276 -9.84 -1.18 -0.46
C ASP A 276 -8.52 -0.63 -1.01
N ASP A 277 -8.61 0.47 -1.76
CA ASP A 277 -7.49 1.33 -2.17
C ASP A 277 -6.65 1.85 -0.99
N ASP A 278 -7.30 2.22 0.12
CA ASP A 278 -6.66 2.61 1.39
C ASP A 278 -5.94 1.45 2.12
N GLY A 279 -6.01 0.24 1.56
CA GLY A 279 -5.36 -0.96 2.07
C GLY A 279 -6.02 -1.60 3.29
N ARG A 280 -7.16 -1.08 3.78
CA ARG A 280 -7.95 -1.66 4.88
C ARG A 280 -8.92 -2.72 4.34
N LEU A 281 -9.31 -3.66 5.19
CA LEU A 281 -10.31 -4.68 4.82
C LEU A 281 -11.64 -4.03 4.44
N SER A 282 -12.11 -4.29 3.21
CA SER A 282 -13.38 -3.78 2.69
C SER A 282 -14.52 -4.11 3.66
N ASP A 283 -15.46 -3.19 3.78
CA ASP A 283 -16.50 -3.20 4.80
C ASP A 283 -17.44 -4.43 4.72
N PHE A 284 -17.68 -4.91 3.51
CA PHE A 284 -18.42 -6.15 3.21
C PHE A 284 -17.64 -7.44 3.52
N SER A 285 -16.30 -7.42 3.51
CA SER A 285 -15.47 -8.64 3.46
C SER A 285 -15.56 -9.46 4.75
N GLN A 286 -15.88 -10.74 4.63
CA GLN A 286 -15.85 -11.68 5.76
C GLN A 286 -14.42 -11.83 6.34
N ARG A 287 -14.36 -12.25 7.61
CA ARG A 287 -13.21 -12.10 8.50
C ARG A 287 -12.94 -13.41 9.22
N ASP A 288 -11.76 -14.01 9.07
CA ASP A 288 -11.33 -15.11 9.95
C ASP A 288 -9.80 -15.14 10.06
N HIS A 289 -9.26 -15.73 11.12
CA HIS A 289 -7.81 -15.85 11.33
C HIS A 289 -7.04 -16.58 10.21
N GLN A 290 -7.72 -17.34 9.35
CA GLN A 290 -7.11 -18.03 8.20
C GLN A 290 -7.09 -17.19 6.91
N ILE A 291 -7.69 -15.99 6.90
CA ILE A 291 -7.75 -15.17 5.67
C ILE A 291 -6.41 -14.51 5.37
N ILE A 292 -6.15 -14.35 4.08
CA ILE A 292 -5.23 -13.34 3.55
C ILE A 292 -6.03 -12.39 2.65
N ALA A 293 -5.77 -11.10 2.76
CA ALA A 293 -6.50 -10.07 2.05
C ALA A 293 -5.78 -9.63 0.77
N ALA A 294 -6.52 -9.43 -0.31
CA ALA A 294 -6.02 -8.92 -1.58
C ALA A 294 -6.94 -7.81 -2.12
N PRO A 295 -6.48 -6.96 -3.05
CA PRO A 295 -7.31 -5.90 -3.62
C PRO A 295 -8.59 -6.46 -4.24
N GLY A 296 -9.75 -5.97 -3.81
CA GLY A 296 -11.05 -6.49 -4.25
C GLY A 296 -12.15 -5.45 -4.37
N ARG A 297 -11.86 -4.17 -4.14
CA ARG A 297 -12.82 -3.06 -4.33
C ARG A 297 -12.46 -2.23 -5.55
N ASN A 298 -13.49 -1.85 -6.30
CA ASN A 298 -13.46 -1.01 -7.51
C ASN A 298 -12.55 -1.53 -8.65
N ILE A 299 -12.15 -2.80 -8.61
CA ILE A 299 -11.19 -3.39 -9.53
C ILE A 299 -11.73 -3.35 -10.96
N VAL A 300 -11.00 -2.71 -11.87
CA VAL A 300 -11.34 -2.67 -13.31
C VAL A 300 -10.84 -3.94 -13.98
N SER A 301 -11.71 -4.68 -14.67
CA SER A 301 -11.29 -5.83 -15.48
C SER A 301 -12.21 -6.12 -16.68
N THR A 302 -11.81 -7.11 -17.48
CA THR A 302 -12.44 -7.49 -18.76
C THR A 302 -13.90 -7.90 -18.59
N VAL A 303 -14.79 -7.41 -19.45
CA VAL A 303 -16.20 -7.81 -19.50
C VAL A 303 -16.67 -8.06 -20.95
N PRO A 304 -17.70 -8.90 -21.16
CA PRO A 304 -18.30 -9.08 -22.49
C PRO A 304 -18.96 -7.79 -23.05
N ASP A 305 -18.92 -7.59 -24.38
CA ASP A 305 -19.56 -6.48 -25.15
C ASP A 305 -21.07 -6.32 -24.92
N TYR A 306 -21.78 -7.35 -24.47
CA TYR A 306 -23.19 -7.20 -24.12
C TYR A 306 -23.41 -6.57 -22.74
N VAL A 307 -22.36 -6.41 -21.93
CA VAL A 307 -22.38 -5.85 -20.56
C VAL A 307 -22.06 -4.36 -20.62
N PHE A 308 -20.94 -4.03 -21.24
CA PHE A 308 -20.43 -2.67 -21.45
C PHE A 308 -20.09 -2.47 -22.95
N GLY A 309 -19.86 -1.24 -23.40
CA GLY A 309 -19.58 -0.95 -24.82
C GLY A 309 -20.79 -1.10 -25.76
N ARG A 310 -21.20 -2.34 -26.04
CA ARG A 310 -22.27 -2.72 -26.98
C ARG A 310 -22.04 -2.20 -28.40
N ASP A 311 -20.78 -2.09 -28.81
CA ASP A 311 -20.38 -1.60 -30.14
C ASP A 311 -19.99 -2.73 -31.11
N GLY A 312 -19.94 -3.97 -30.62
CA GLY A 312 -19.64 -5.16 -31.41
C GLY A 312 -18.15 -5.48 -31.53
N LYS A 313 -17.30 -4.84 -30.72
CA LYS A 313 -15.92 -5.25 -30.44
C LYS A 313 -15.87 -5.87 -29.04
N ILE A 314 -14.92 -6.76 -28.79
CA ILE A 314 -14.81 -7.48 -27.52
C ILE A 314 -13.56 -6.97 -26.80
N ASP A 315 -13.59 -5.67 -26.47
CA ASP A 315 -12.48 -4.89 -25.91
C ASP A 315 -12.88 -4.05 -24.67
N ASP A 316 -13.93 -4.48 -23.97
CA ASP A 316 -14.56 -3.75 -22.87
C ASP A 316 -14.04 -4.10 -21.47
N PHE A 317 -13.88 -3.07 -20.64
CA PHE A 317 -13.49 -3.18 -19.25
C PHE A 317 -14.50 -2.44 -18.36
N ALA A 318 -14.78 -2.96 -17.16
CA ALA A 318 -15.65 -2.34 -16.17
C ALA A 318 -15.15 -2.57 -14.75
N ALA A 319 -15.58 -1.74 -13.79
CA ALA A 319 -15.21 -1.84 -12.38
C ALA A 319 -16.20 -2.70 -11.56
N ALA A 320 -15.67 -3.59 -10.73
CA ALA A 320 -16.46 -4.40 -9.80
C ALA A 320 -15.83 -4.51 -8.40
N SER A 321 -16.68 -4.67 -7.38
CA SER A 321 -16.26 -4.70 -5.97
C SER A 321 -16.79 -5.93 -5.24
N GLY A 322 -15.88 -6.78 -4.71
CA GLY A 322 -16.21 -7.95 -3.89
C GLY A 322 -15.00 -8.85 -3.58
N THR A 323 -15.13 -9.76 -2.61
CA THR A 323 -14.09 -10.81 -2.38
C THR A 323 -13.91 -11.74 -3.60
N SER A 324 -14.88 -11.76 -4.53
CA SER A 324 -14.77 -12.37 -5.85
C SER A 324 -13.74 -11.72 -6.79
N MET A 325 -13.31 -10.48 -6.52
CA MET A 325 -12.22 -9.80 -7.23
C MET A 325 -10.86 -9.99 -6.52
N ALA A 326 -10.88 -10.13 -5.19
CA ALA A 326 -9.67 -10.43 -4.40
C ALA A 326 -9.15 -11.85 -4.62
N ALA A 327 -10.05 -12.85 -4.66
CA ALA A 327 -9.70 -14.26 -4.91
C ALA A 327 -8.88 -14.50 -6.20
N PRO A 328 -9.23 -13.92 -7.37
CA PRO A 328 -8.44 -14.06 -8.59
C PRO A 328 -7.12 -13.29 -8.53
N TYR A 329 -7.07 -12.16 -7.83
CA TYR A 329 -5.82 -11.44 -7.59
C TYR A 329 -4.82 -12.34 -6.83
N MET A 330 -5.30 -13.00 -5.78
CA MET A 330 -4.52 -13.99 -5.03
C MET A 330 -4.20 -15.24 -5.86
N ALA A 331 -5.07 -15.68 -6.76
CA ALA A 331 -4.79 -16.79 -7.67
C ALA A 331 -3.61 -16.45 -8.62
N GLY A 332 -3.60 -15.25 -9.19
CA GLY A 332 -2.48 -14.73 -9.97
C GLY A 332 -1.18 -14.60 -9.15
N ALA A 333 -1.28 -14.06 -7.93
CA ALA A 333 -0.13 -13.97 -7.02
C ALA A 333 0.45 -15.37 -6.69
N SER A 334 -0.40 -16.36 -6.48
CA SER A 334 0.01 -17.74 -6.18
C SER A 334 0.82 -18.40 -7.30
N VAL A 335 0.54 -18.08 -8.57
CA VAL A 335 1.31 -18.61 -9.70
C VAL A 335 2.64 -17.89 -9.87
N LEU A 336 2.74 -16.58 -9.57
CA LEU A 336 4.04 -15.89 -9.54
C LEU A 336 4.95 -16.44 -8.43
N VAL A 337 4.40 -16.65 -7.24
CA VAL A 337 5.12 -17.28 -6.11
C VAL A 337 5.56 -18.69 -6.47
N ARG A 338 4.70 -19.50 -7.11
CA ARG A 338 5.09 -20.82 -7.64
C ARG A 338 6.24 -20.70 -8.65
N GLN A 339 6.17 -19.76 -9.59
CA GLN A 339 7.21 -19.56 -10.60
C GLN A 339 8.57 -19.27 -9.95
N ALA A 340 8.60 -18.39 -8.93
CA ALA A 340 9.81 -18.11 -8.16
C ALA A 340 10.33 -19.34 -7.38
N MET A 341 9.44 -20.10 -6.73
CA MET A 341 9.79 -21.34 -6.03
C MET A 341 10.37 -22.41 -6.98
N GLU A 342 9.80 -22.57 -8.18
CA GLU A 342 10.32 -23.47 -9.22
C GLU A 342 11.69 -23.00 -9.74
N MET A 343 11.90 -21.68 -9.90
CA MET A 343 13.18 -21.09 -10.31
C MET A 343 14.32 -21.40 -9.34
N ILE A 344 14.08 -21.31 -8.03
CA ILE A 344 15.07 -21.66 -7.00
C ILE A 344 15.24 -23.17 -6.79
N GLY A 345 14.49 -23.99 -7.53
CA GLY A 345 14.59 -25.46 -7.50
C GLY A 345 13.83 -26.12 -6.36
N ASP A 346 12.81 -25.46 -5.79
CA ASP A 346 11.90 -26.15 -4.87
C ASP A 346 11.08 -27.20 -5.64
N THR A 347 10.83 -28.32 -4.96
CA THR A 347 10.08 -29.47 -5.47
C THR A 347 8.93 -29.87 -4.54
N GLY A 348 8.78 -29.19 -3.40
CA GLY A 348 7.74 -29.42 -2.41
C GLY A 348 6.49 -28.55 -2.58
N ILE A 349 6.35 -27.84 -3.70
CA ILE A 349 5.41 -26.73 -3.87
C ILE A 349 3.95 -27.21 -3.83
N ASN A 350 3.18 -26.70 -2.88
CA ASN A 350 1.76 -27.00 -2.68
C ASN A 350 1.05 -25.85 -1.93
N LEU A 351 -0.25 -26.00 -1.63
CA LEU A 351 -1.01 -24.99 -0.88
C LEU A 351 -0.35 -24.57 0.43
N THR A 352 0.17 -25.50 1.23
CA THR A 352 0.80 -25.17 2.53
C THR A 352 2.09 -24.38 2.36
N SER A 353 2.92 -24.65 1.35
CA SER A 353 4.15 -23.89 1.12
C SER A 353 3.84 -22.50 0.55
N ILE A 354 2.94 -22.41 -0.42
CA ILE A 354 2.56 -21.13 -1.04
C ILE A 354 1.79 -20.25 -0.07
N ALA A 355 0.73 -20.76 0.59
CA ALA A 355 -0.04 -19.97 1.55
C ALA A 355 0.80 -19.61 2.77
N GLY A 356 1.59 -20.54 3.31
CA GLY A 356 2.50 -20.26 4.43
C GLY A 356 3.47 -19.12 4.10
N HIS A 357 4.11 -19.17 2.94
CA HIS A 357 5.01 -18.11 2.46
C HIS A 357 4.29 -16.76 2.25
N LEU A 358 3.09 -16.78 1.67
CA LEU A 358 2.26 -15.58 1.48
C LEU A 358 1.83 -14.95 2.81
N HIS A 359 1.53 -15.75 3.84
CA HIS A 359 1.26 -15.25 5.20
C HIS A 359 2.54 -14.74 5.88
N ASP A 360 3.65 -15.49 5.84
CA ASP A 360 4.93 -15.12 6.46
C ASP A 360 5.53 -13.81 5.88
N THR A 361 5.14 -13.44 4.66
CA THR A 361 5.58 -12.22 3.96
C THR A 361 4.53 -11.12 3.88
N ALA A 362 3.30 -11.36 4.38
CA ALA A 362 2.20 -10.42 4.34
C ALA A 362 2.48 -9.11 5.12
N ASP A 363 1.71 -8.07 4.79
CA ASP A 363 1.54 -6.92 5.67
C ASP A 363 0.46 -7.20 6.71
N SER A 364 0.72 -6.87 7.97
CA SER A 364 -0.30 -6.91 9.03
C SER A 364 -1.24 -5.70 8.94
N ILE A 365 -2.54 -5.94 8.76
CA ILE A 365 -3.58 -4.91 8.77
C ILE A 365 -4.52 -5.07 9.97
N TYR A 366 -4.69 -3.99 10.75
CA TYR A 366 -5.56 -3.98 11.92
C TYR A 366 -7.01 -3.62 11.57
N ASP A 367 -7.93 -4.54 11.81
CA ASP A 367 -9.37 -4.35 11.61
C ASP A 367 -10.05 -3.90 12.91
N ALA A 368 -10.33 -2.60 12.99
CA ALA A 368 -10.99 -2.01 14.14
C ALA A 368 -12.41 -2.57 14.41
N VAL A 369 -13.05 -3.23 13.45
CA VAL A 369 -14.40 -3.81 13.63
C VAL A 369 -14.37 -5.10 14.44
N THR A 370 -13.38 -5.97 14.20
CA THR A 370 -13.21 -7.22 14.97
C THR A 370 -12.18 -7.12 16.10
N GLY A 371 -11.39 -6.04 16.15
CA GLY A 371 -10.31 -5.84 17.12
C GLY A 371 -9.14 -6.81 16.91
N GLN A 372 -8.95 -7.27 15.68
CA GLN A 372 -7.95 -8.28 15.29
C GLN A 372 -7.07 -7.77 14.15
N THR A 373 -5.87 -8.33 14.06
CA THR A 373 -4.98 -8.14 12.91
C THR A 373 -5.18 -9.29 11.94
N TYR A 374 -5.20 -8.97 10.65
CA TYR A 374 -5.24 -9.94 9.55
C TYR A 374 -4.07 -9.68 8.59
N ASP A 375 -3.79 -10.65 7.73
CA ASP A 375 -2.72 -10.57 6.75
C ASP A 375 -3.23 -9.96 5.44
N ARG A 376 -2.43 -9.09 4.82
CA ARG A 376 -2.64 -8.52 3.48
C ARG A 376 -1.49 -8.92 2.57
N LEU A 377 -1.79 -9.32 1.35
CA LEU A 377 -0.80 -9.65 0.32
C LEU A 377 0.23 -8.52 0.16
N ASN A 378 1.50 -8.86 0.38
CA ASN A 378 2.64 -8.06 -0.08
C ASN A 378 3.42 -8.92 -1.08
N LEU A 379 3.12 -8.73 -2.37
CA LEU A 379 3.63 -9.59 -3.44
C LEU A 379 5.10 -9.31 -3.74
N GLU A 380 5.55 -8.06 -3.60
CA GLU A 380 6.97 -7.69 -3.67
C GLU A 380 7.79 -8.46 -2.63
N ARG A 381 7.41 -8.37 -1.34
CA ARG A 381 8.10 -9.11 -0.27
C ARG A 381 8.01 -10.62 -0.45
N ALA A 382 6.88 -11.13 -0.96
CA ALA A 382 6.73 -12.54 -1.27
C ALA A 382 7.71 -13.04 -2.35
N ILE A 383 8.06 -12.22 -3.35
CA ILE A 383 9.04 -12.61 -4.38
C ILE A 383 10.48 -12.31 -3.92
N ASP A 384 10.77 -11.12 -3.38
CA ASP A 384 12.12 -10.72 -2.94
C ASP A 384 12.71 -11.70 -1.90
N THR A 385 11.88 -12.24 -1.01
CA THR A 385 12.33 -13.22 0.00
C THR A 385 12.62 -14.62 -0.56
N LEU A 386 12.16 -14.94 -1.78
CA LEU A 386 12.46 -16.20 -2.47
C LEU A 386 13.70 -16.08 -3.35
N ILE A 387 13.84 -14.98 -4.08
CA ILE A 387 14.92 -14.79 -5.05
C ILE A 387 16.25 -14.56 -4.29
N PRO A 388 17.34 -15.29 -4.61
CA PRO A 388 18.63 -15.07 -3.97
C PRO A 388 19.16 -13.64 -4.18
N ARG A 389 19.69 -13.05 -3.11
CA ARG A 389 20.38 -11.75 -3.18
C ARG A 389 21.64 -11.85 -4.05
N ASP A 390 21.98 -10.73 -4.69
CA ASP A 390 23.22 -10.57 -5.46
C ASP A 390 24.43 -10.98 -4.58
N ASN A 391 25.28 -11.82 -5.14
CA ASN A 391 26.50 -12.32 -4.54
C ASN A 391 27.77 -11.95 -5.33
N VAL A 392 27.67 -11.31 -6.50
CA VAL A 392 28.77 -10.98 -7.42
C VAL A 392 28.49 -9.64 -8.17
N GLY A 393 28.82 -8.52 -7.53
CA GLY A 393 28.37 -7.22 -8.05
C GLY A 393 28.85 -6.79 -9.46
N ASP A 394 28.06 -5.90 -10.07
CA ASP A 394 28.03 -5.48 -11.49
C ASP A 394 29.29 -4.82 -12.10
N THR A 395 30.33 -4.58 -11.31
CA THR A 395 31.46 -3.74 -11.70
C THR A 395 32.78 -4.44 -11.48
N PHE A 396 33.84 -3.99 -12.15
CA PHE A 396 35.18 -4.52 -11.87
C PHE A 396 35.64 -4.28 -10.42
N GLN A 397 35.14 -3.24 -9.75
CA GLN A 397 35.46 -2.98 -8.34
C GLN A 397 34.73 -3.93 -7.37
N SER A 398 33.52 -4.39 -7.71
CA SER A 398 32.72 -5.35 -6.93
C SER A 398 32.85 -6.80 -7.39
N SER A 399 33.53 -7.05 -8.51
CA SER A 399 33.64 -8.36 -9.15
C SER A 399 34.33 -9.45 -8.34
N ALA A 400 33.80 -10.67 -8.43
CA ALA A 400 34.40 -11.85 -7.79
C ALA A 400 35.70 -12.30 -8.49
N GLN A 401 36.76 -12.56 -7.71
CA GLN A 401 38.04 -13.04 -8.23
C GLN A 401 38.15 -14.57 -8.20
N PHE A 402 38.66 -15.18 -9.28
CA PHE A 402 39.04 -16.60 -9.30
C PHE A 402 40.40 -16.87 -10.01
N ASP A 403 40.96 -18.05 -9.79
CA ASP A 403 42.17 -18.56 -10.48
C ASP A 403 41.75 -19.48 -11.65
N LEU A 404 42.57 -19.64 -12.68
CA LEU A 404 42.34 -20.60 -13.78
C LEU A 404 43.19 -21.88 -13.65
N ALA A 405 44.01 -22.02 -12.61
CA ALA A 405 44.95 -23.13 -12.45
C ALA A 405 44.31 -24.52 -12.24
N THR A 406 43.08 -24.55 -11.73
CA THR A 406 42.20 -25.71 -11.64
C THR A 406 40.97 -25.44 -12.51
N GLY A 407 40.47 -26.40 -13.29
CA GLY A 407 39.23 -26.17 -14.05
C GLY A 407 38.11 -25.74 -13.11
N HIS A 408 37.51 -24.58 -13.36
CA HIS A 408 36.56 -23.94 -12.43
C HIS A 408 35.15 -24.07 -12.94
N ARG A 409 34.25 -24.43 -12.04
CA ARG A 409 32.82 -24.22 -12.22
C ARG A 409 32.44 -22.93 -11.51
N LEU A 410 31.71 -22.05 -12.19
CA LEU A 410 31.07 -20.88 -11.60
C LEU A 410 29.58 -21.15 -11.57
N ASP A 411 29.00 -21.14 -10.37
CA ASP A 411 27.56 -21.24 -10.15
C ASP A 411 27.09 -19.86 -9.68
N GLY A 412 26.07 -19.28 -10.32
CA GLY A 412 25.62 -17.90 -10.08
C GLY A 412 24.14 -17.69 -10.39
N TRP A 413 23.67 -16.46 -10.20
CA TRP A 413 22.28 -16.06 -10.41
C TRP A 413 22.24 -14.75 -11.18
N VAL A 414 21.34 -14.64 -12.16
CA VAL A 414 20.84 -13.34 -12.61
C VAL A 414 19.58 -13.09 -11.78
N ASN A 415 19.66 -12.23 -10.77
CA ASN A 415 18.61 -12.10 -9.76
C ASN A 415 17.57 -11.00 -10.05
N THR A 416 17.91 -10.02 -10.90
CA THR A 416 16.98 -9.01 -11.42
C THR A 416 17.13 -8.85 -12.93
N LEU A 417 16.13 -8.27 -13.61
CA LEU A 417 16.15 -8.07 -15.08
C LEU A 417 17.29 -7.16 -15.58
N GLY A 418 17.93 -6.40 -14.69
CA GLY A 418 19.08 -5.54 -14.99
C GLY A 418 20.43 -6.07 -14.50
N ASP A 419 20.43 -7.20 -13.80
CA ASP A 419 21.60 -7.76 -13.09
C ASP A 419 22.71 -8.25 -14.04
N ARG A 420 23.96 -8.09 -13.60
CA ARG A 420 25.14 -8.18 -14.45
C ARG A 420 26.42 -8.60 -13.72
N ASP A 421 26.36 -9.73 -13.03
CA ASP A 421 27.49 -10.54 -12.55
C ASP A 421 28.84 -10.30 -13.30
N VAL A 422 29.81 -9.68 -12.62
CA VAL A 422 31.18 -9.55 -13.12
C VAL A 422 32.13 -10.47 -12.32
N TYR A 423 32.82 -11.34 -13.02
CA TYR A 423 33.92 -12.16 -12.51
C TYR A 423 35.24 -11.72 -13.14
N HIS A 424 36.36 -11.82 -12.42
CA HIS A 424 37.68 -11.51 -12.97
C HIS A 424 38.76 -12.51 -12.60
N PHE A 425 39.74 -12.65 -13.50
CA PHE A 425 40.86 -13.57 -13.34
C PHE A 425 42.10 -13.07 -14.10
N THR A 426 43.27 -13.62 -13.77
CA THR A 426 44.54 -13.34 -14.47
C THR A 426 45.31 -14.65 -14.65
N PRO A 427 45.44 -15.21 -15.87
CA PRO A 427 46.09 -16.49 -16.08
C PRO A 427 47.60 -16.39 -15.87
N ALA A 428 48.18 -17.37 -15.17
CA ALA A 428 49.62 -17.45 -14.92
C ALA A 428 50.46 -17.87 -16.14
N SER A 429 49.82 -18.31 -17.23
CA SER A 429 50.47 -18.75 -18.47
C SER A 429 49.60 -18.46 -19.70
N ASN A 430 50.19 -18.42 -20.90
CA ASN A 430 49.41 -18.36 -22.14
C ASN A 430 48.66 -19.69 -22.33
N GLY A 431 47.45 -19.65 -22.88
CA GLY A 431 46.67 -20.86 -23.12
C GLY A 431 45.37 -20.60 -23.87
N SER A 432 44.53 -21.62 -23.94
CA SER A 432 43.15 -21.52 -24.40
C SER A 432 42.20 -21.74 -23.23
N LEU A 433 41.24 -20.84 -23.05
CA LEU A 433 40.10 -21.00 -22.15
C LEU A 433 38.92 -21.50 -22.96
N HIS A 434 38.38 -22.66 -22.59
CA HIS A 434 37.06 -23.11 -22.97
C HIS A 434 36.04 -22.53 -21.98
N ILE A 435 34.95 -21.97 -22.50
CA ILE A 435 33.81 -21.48 -21.74
C ILE A 435 32.60 -22.29 -22.24
N ASP A 436 31.95 -23.04 -21.35
CA ASP A 436 30.68 -23.73 -21.62
C ASP A 436 29.65 -23.23 -20.61
N ALA A 437 28.40 -22.98 -21.04
CA ALA A 437 27.40 -22.22 -20.29
C ALA A 437 26.04 -22.92 -20.31
N ASP A 438 25.46 -23.16 -19.13
CA ASP A 438 24.22 -23.92 -18.95
C ASP A 438 23.26 -23.19 -17.99
N SER A 439 21.97 -23.25 -18.28
CA SER A 439 20.90 -22.75 -17.42
C SER A 439 19.58 -23.49 -17.71
N SER A 440 18.80 -23.72 -16.66
CA SER A 440 17.46 -24.33 -16.76
C SER A 440 16.34 -23.31 -17.02
N TRP A 441 16.62 -22.00 -16.89
CA TRP A 441 15.61 -20.93 -16.93
C TRP A 441 15.97 -19.76 -17.86
N LEU A 442 17.27 -19.54 -18.10
CA LEU A 442 17.78 -18.42 -18.88
C LEU A 442 18.06 -18.83 -20.34
N ASP A 443 16.99 -19.05 -21.12
CA ASP A 443 17.05 -19.29 -22.58
C ASP A 443 17.88 -18.22 -23.32
N LYS A 444 17.96 -17.01 -22.77
CA LYS A 444 18.74 -15.89 -23.28
C LYS A 444 19.94 -15.51 -22.40
N LEU A 445 20.50 -16.43 -21.61
CA LEU A 445 21.75 -16.19 -20.89
C LEU A 445 22.82 -15.66 -21.86
N GLN A 446 23.39 -14.49 -21.55
CA GLN A 446 24.45 -13.85 -22.32
C GLN A 446 25.73 -13.83 -21.49
N TRP A 447 26.86 -13.96 -22.17
CA TRP A 447 28.15 -13.70 -21.55
C TRP A 447 29.08 -12.93 -22.48
N SER A 448 29.97 -12.11 -21.89
CA SER A 448 31.06 -11.46 -22.61
C SER A 448 32.38 -11.56 -21.84
N LEU A 449 33.43 -11.97 -22.53
CA LEU A 449 34.79 -11.95 -22.00
C LEU A 449 35.51 -10.71 -22.51
N GLN A 450 35.94 -9.83 -21.61
CA GLN A 450 36.57 -8.55 -21.91
C GLN A 450 38.01 -8.51 -21.39
N GLY A 451 38.88 -7.79 -22.10
CA GLY A 451 40.23 -7.48 -21.61
C GLY A 451 40.26 -6.19 -20.80
N SER A 452 41.41 -5.89 -20.17
CA SER A 452 41.65 -4.69 -19.35
C SER A 452 41.46 -3.31 -20.03
N SER A 453 40.98 -3.26 -21.28
CA SER A 453 40.61 -2.05 -22.02
C SER A 453 39.09 -1.92 -22.24
N GLY A 454 38.26 -2.80 -21.66
CA GLY A 454 36.81 -2.80 -21.86
C GLY A 454 36.36 -3.18 -23.27
N GLN A 455 37.25 -3.78 -24.06
CA GLN A 455 36.91 -4.35 -25.36
C GLN A 455 36.52 -5.82 -25.19
N ALA A 456 35.35 -6.19 -25.70
CA ALA A 456 34.92 -7.59 -25.79
C ALA A 456 35.88 -8.37 -26.71
N ILE A 457 36.42 -9.47 -26.19
CA ILE A 457 37.34 -10.38 -26.87
C ILE A 457 36.56 -11.60 -27.39
N ALA A 458 35.55 -12.03 -26.65
CA ALA A 458 34.56 -13.03 -27.04
C ALA A 458 33.22 -12.74 -26.37
N ASN A 459 32.14 -13.29 -26.92
CA ASN A 459 30.81 -13.29 -26.35
C ASN A 459 30.02 -14.50 -26.86
N GLY A 460 28.95 -14.86 -26.16
CA GLY A 460 28.06 -15.97 -26.51
C GLY A 460 26.70 -15.85 -25.86
N GLN A 461 25.75 -16.64 -26.35
CA GLN A 461 24.42 -16.83 -25.75
C GLN A 461 24.18 -18.33 -25.59
N LEU A 462 24.47 -18.89 -24.42
CA LEU A 462 24.61 -20.34 -24.12
C LEU A 462 25.64 -21.13 -24.99
N ASP A 463 26.11 -20.58 -26.10
CA ASP A 463 27.14 -21.22 -26.95
C ASP A 463 28.50 -21.36 -26.25
N ALA A 464 29.10 -22.55 -26.35
CA ALA A 464 30.47 -22.81 -25.90
C ALA A 464 31.52 -22.15 -26.81
N ALA A 465 32.59 -21.61 -26.22
CA ALA A 465 33.62 -20.85 -26.93
C ALA A 465 35.05 -21.12 -26.45
N ASP A 466 36.01 -21.13 -27.38
CA ASP A 466 37.44 -21.20 -27.11
C ASP A 466 38.11 -19.84 -27.32
N VAL A 467 38.74 -19.29 -26.27
CA VAL A 467 39.43 -17.98 -26.30
C VAL A 467 40.90 -18.12 -25.94
N HIS A 468 41.78 -17.49 -26.73
CA HIS A 468 43.21 -17.43 -26.41
C HIS A 468 43.52 -16.36 -25.37
N LEU A 469 44.16 -16.76 -24.26
CA LEU A 469 44.54 -15.89 -23.17
C LEU A 469 46.06 -15.68 -23.09
N VAL A 470 46.46 -14.51 -22.59
CA VAL A 470 47.86 -14.08 -22.43
C VAL A 470 48.21 -13.99 -20.95
N ALA A 471 49.34 -14.57 -20.57
CA ALA A 471 49.84 -14.58 -19.20
C ALA A 471 49.95 -13.16 -18.61
N GLY A 472 49.41 -12.98 -17.40
CA GLY A 472 49.50 -11.70 -16.68
C GLY A 472 48.62 -10.56 -17.22
N GLN A 473 47.73 -10.82 -18.20
CA GLN A 473 46.66 -9.89 -18.54
C GLN A 473 45.41 -10.22 -17.72
N THR A 474 44.78 -9.22 -17.13
CA THR A 474 43.51 -9.41 -16.41
C THR A 474 42.33 -9.40 -17.39
N TYR A 475 41.42 -10.35 -17.21
CA TYR A 475 40.21 -10.50 -17.98
C TYR A 475 38.98 -10.39 -17.07
N GLN A 476 37.87 -9.95 -17.63
CA GLN A 476 36.55 -9.89 -17.00
C GLN A 476 35.63 -10.83 -17.76
N LEU A 477 35.03 -11.81 -17.08
CA LEU A 477 33.87 -12.56 -17.58
C LEU A 477 32.63 -11.88 -17.00
N ILE A 478 31.74 -11.46 -17.87
CA ILE A 478 30.53 -10.72 -17.51
C ILE A 478 29.34 -11.55 -17.96
N VAL A 479 28.42 -11.83 -17.04
CA VAL A 479 27.21 -12.63 -17.25
C VAL A 479 25.99 -11.70 -17.07
N SER A 480 24.93 -11.94 -17.84
CA SER A 480 23.64 -11.26 -17.72
C SER A 480 22.57 -12.02 -18.52
N ALA A 481 21.29 -11.70 -18.38
CA ALA A 481 20.24 -12.24 -19.26
C ALA A 481 19.29 -11.16 -19.80
N ASP A 482 18.71 -11.41 -20.98
CA ASP A 482 17.83 -10.45 -21.66
C ASP A 482 16.37 -10.63 -21.23
N HIS A 483 15.93 -9.80 -20.27
CA HIS A 483 14.58 -9.82 -19.68
C HIS A 483 14.21 -11.18 -19.06
N GLN A 484 15.14 -11.80 -18.33
CA GLN A 484 14.91 -13.04 -17.58
C GLN A 484 15.76 -13.06 -16.30
N ILE A 485 15.27 -13.69 -15.24
CA ILE A 485 16.02 -14.03 -14.02
C ILE A 485 16.18 -15.55 -13.88
N GLY A 486 17.18 -16.01 -13.12
CA GLY A 486 17.39 -17.42 -12.83
C GLY A 486 18.84 -17.79 -12.53
N SER A 487 19.05 -19.05 -12.14
CA SER A 487 20.38 -19.62 -11.93
C SER A 487 21.10 -19.93 -13.25
N PHE A 488 22.43 -19.86 -13.22
CA PHE A 488 23.29 -20.27 -14.32
C PHE A 488 24.53 -21.02 -13.82
N HIS A 489 25.16 -21.77 -14.72
CA HIS A 489 26.39 -22.49 -14.47
C HIS A 489 27.37 -22.31 -15.64
N PHE A 490 28.64 -22.01 -15.35
CA PHE A 490 29.72 -22.02 -16.33
C PHE A 490 30.78 -23.06 -15.98
N ASP A 491 31.12 -23.93 -16.92
CA ASP A 491 32.28 -24.82 -16.83
C ASP A 491 33.47 -24.20 -17.61
N LEU A 492 34.49 -23.76 -16.87
CA LEU A 492 35.66 -23.06 -17.39
C LEU A 492 36.89 -23.97 -17.49
N GLY A 493 37.22 -24.38 -18.71
CA GLY A 493 38.32 -25.30 -19.01
C GLY A 493 39.57 -24.61 -19.56
N PHE A 494 40.55 -24.29 -18.70
CA PHE A 494 41.82 -23.70 -19.17
C PHE A 494 42.89 -24.74 -19.54
N VAL A 495 43.45 -24.62 -20.75
CA VAL A 495 44.54 -25.46 -21.27
C VAL A 495 45.81 -24.62 -21.50
N PRO A 496 46.84 -24.75 -20.65
CA PRO A 496 48.12 -24.05 -20.82
C PRO A 496 48.84 -24.43 -22.12
N GLN A 497 49.33 -23.42 -22.85
CA GLN A 497 50.13 -23.62 -24.05
C GLN A 497 51.54 -24.08 -23.68
N SER A 498 51.90 -25.33 -24.00
CA SER A 498 53.15 -25.94 -23.55
C SER A 498 54.40 -25.21 -24.07
N THR A 499 55.13 -24.52 -23.19
CA THR A 499 56.45 -23.96 -23.47
C THR A 499 57.54 -25.00 -23.30
N SER A 500 58.05 -25.53 -24.41
CA SER A 500 59.21 -26.43 -24.38
C SER A 500 60.50 -25.65 -24.07
N GLY A 501 60.86 -25.48 -22.80
CA GLY A 501 62.09 -24.74 -22.45
C GLY A 501 62.51 -24.63 -20.98
N GLY A 502 63.24 -25.63 -20.47
CA GLY A 502 64.47 -25.40 -19.67
C GLY A 502 64.42 -24.72 -18.29
N SER A 503 64.39 -25.57 -17.24
CA SER A 503 65.01 -25.41 -15.90
C SER A 503 65.61 -24.06 -15.45
N GLY A 504 65.19 -23.59 -14.27
CA GLY A 504 65.95 -22.66 -13.42
C GLY A 504 65.30 -22.48 -12.06
N GLY A 505 65.91 -23.00 -10.99
CA GLY A 505 65.33 -22.94 -9.63
C GLY A 505 65.70 -21.66 -8.87
N GLY A 506 64.89 -21.33 -7.86
CA GLY A 506 65.16 -20.25 -6.90
C GLY A 506 64.15 -20.26 -5.75
N GLU A 507 64.55 -20.80 -4.60
CA GLU A 507 63.80 -20.61 -3.35
C GLU A 507 63.92 -19.14 -2.90
N SER A 508 62.81 -18.55 -2.45
CA SER A 508 62.81 -17.27 -1.73
C SER A 508 61.66 -17.25 -0.72
N SER A 509 61.95 -17.72 0.49
CA SER A 509 61.07 -17.63 1.65
C SER A 509 60.94 -16.19 2.17
N LEU A 510 59.75 -15.79 2.63
CA LEU A 510 59.43 -15.18 3.94
C LEU A 510 57.88 -14.95 4.02
N PRO A 511 57.29 -14.69 5.21
CA PRO A 511 56.02 -15.33 5.63
C PRO A 511 54.78 -14.38 5.54
N PRO A 512 53.55 -14.82 5.92
CA PRO A 512 52.32 -14.17 5.48
C PRO A 512 51.98 -12.90 6.28
N VAL A 513 51.29 -11.98 5.61
CA VAL A 513 50.47 -10.95 6.25
C VAL A 513 49.07 -11.56 6.40
N GLY A 514 48.48 -11.51 7.59
CA GLY A 514 47.11 -11.97 7.81
C GLY A 514 46.11 -11.10 7.04
N ASP A 515 45.02 -11.72 6.60
CA ASP A 515 44.05 -11.09 5.70
C ASP A 515 43.37 -9.89 6.39
N VAL A 516 43.67 -8.67 5.90
CA VAL A 516 43.00 -7.45 6.33
C VAL A 516 41.78 -7.24 5.46
N ILE A 517 40.59 -7.31 6.05
CA ILE A 517 39.33 -7.08 5.34
C ILE A 517 39.22 -5.57 5.08
N ASN A 518 39.23 -5.17 3.81
CA ASN A 518 39.10 -3.76 3.42
C ASN A 518 37.66 -3.48 3.00
N LEU A 519 36.92 -2.69 3.78
CA LEU A 519 35.52 -2.35 3.51
C LEU A 519 35.35 -1.12 2.61
N GLY A 520 36.43 -0.37 2.36
CA GLY A 520 36.34 0.89 1.64
C GLY A 520 35.74 2.02 2.49
N GLU A 521 34.94 2.88 1.88
CA GLU A 521 34.25 3.99 2.52
C GLU A 521 32.98 3.50 3.24
N VAL A 522 32.76 3.97 4.48
CA VAL A 522 31.66 3.49 5.33
C VAL A 522 30.95 4.66 6.00
N ASP A 523 29.66 4.78 5.72
CA ASP A 523 28.65 5.62 6.38
C ASP A 523 27.91 4.83 7.47
N TYR A 524 27.36 3.65 7.15
CA TYR A 524 26.84 2.67 8.09
C TYR A 524 27.14 1.25 7.62
N TRP A 525 27.58 0.37 8.52
CA TRP A 525 27.88 -1.02 8.17
C TRP A 525 27.70 -1.96 9.36
N LYS A 526 27.04 -3.10 9.15
CA LYS A 526 26.76 -4.10 10.19
C LYS A 526 26.95 -5.51 9.64
N GLN A 527 27.81 -6.31 10.27
CA GLN A 527 27.98 -7.72 9.91
C GLN A 527 28.37 -8.58 11.13
N SER A 528 28.02 -9.87 11.07
CA SER A 528 28.64 -10.86 11.96
C SER A 528 30.02 -11.24 11.41
N LEU A 529 31.02 -11.30 12.29
CA LEU A 529 32.41 -11.58 11.96
C LEU A 529 33.07 -12.49 13.00
N ASP A 530 34.13 -13.16 12.60
CA ASP A 530 35.06 -13.83 13.52
C ASP A 530 35.94 -12.78 14.20
N ALA A 531 36.14 -12.94 15.50
CA ALA A 531 37.01 -12.08 16.31
C ALA A 531 38.50 -12.25 15.96
N GLY A 532 39.33 -11.29 16.39
CA GLY A 532 40.76 -11.29 16.13
C GLY A 532 41.15 -10.87 14.70
N ASN A 533 40.19 -10.76 13.78
CA ASN A 533 40.40 -10.16 12.46
C ASN A 533 40.76 -8.66 12.55
N SER A 534 41.49 -8.20 11.54
CA SER A 534 41.80 -6.77 11.34
C SER A 534 41.00 -6.25 10.14
N LEU A 535 40.34 -5.11 10.31
CA LEU A 535 39.60 -4.45 9.23
C LEU A 535 40.21 -3.08 8.92
N ARG A 536 40.06 -2.65 7.67
CA ARG A 536 40.41 -1.31 7.20
C ARG A 536 39.18 -0.63 6.61
N VAL A 537 38.92 0.59 7.07
CA VAL A 537 37.75 1.40 6.67
C VAL A 537 38.15 2.85 6.44
N GLN A 538 37.40 3.55 5.62
CA GLN A 538 37.56 4.98 5.33
C GLN A 538 36.31 5.72 5.82
N ALA A 539 36.52 6.77 6.60
CA ALA A 539 35.46 7.67 7.05
C ALA A 539 34.80 8.37 5.85
N SER A 540 33.48 8.26 5.70
CA SER A 540 32.74 8.92 4.60
C SER A 540 32.70 10.44 4.77
N GLN A 541 32.56 10.91 6.01
CA GLN A 541 32.40 12.34 6.30
C GLN A 541 33.16 12.82 7.55
N ASP A 542 33.36 14.13 7.65
CA ASP A 542 33.78 14.77 8.91
C ASP A 542 32.74 14.44 9.99
N GLY A 543 33.16 14.13 11.22
CA GLY A 543 32.21 13.85 12.31
C GLY A 543 32.67 12.82 13.33
N ILE A 544 31.70 12.15 13.94
CA ILE A 544 31.89 11.07 14.91
C ILE A 544 31.82 9.74 14.17
N PHE A 545 32.94 9.02 14.13
CA PHE A 545 32.99 7.62 13.71
C PHE A 545 32.82 6.72 14.94
N SER A 546 31.74 5.94 14.97
CA SER A 546 31.41 4.98 16.01
C SER A 546 31.76 3.56 15.56
N VAL A 547 32.52 2.85 16.40
CA VAL A 547 32.84 1.42 16.24
C VAL A 547 32.25 0.69 17.42
N GLN A 548 31.24 -0.16 17.18
CA GLN A 548 30.58 -0.98 18.18
C GLN A 548 30.79 -2.47 17.90
N TRP A 549 31.16 -3.23 18.93
CA TRP A 549 31.32 -4.68 18.86
C TRP A 549 30.51 -5.35 19.97
N THR A 550 29.62 -6.27 19.60
CA THR A 550 28.80 -7.04 20.53
C THR A 550 29.14 -8.53 20.39
N ASN A 551 29.43 -9.18 21.52
CA ASN A 551 29.81 -10.60 21.57
C ASN A 551 29.17 -11.26 22.80
N HIS A 552 28.37 -12.31 22.58
CA HIS A 552 27.61 -13.00 23.63
C HIS A 552 28.37 -14.17 24.29
N ASP A 553 29.53 -14.60 23.76
CA ASP A 553 30.17 -15.88 24.12
C ASP A 553 31.53 -15.76 24.84
N ALA A 554 32.26 -14.64 24.70
CA ALA A 554 33.57 -14.45 25.33
C ALA A 554 33.49 -13.75 26.72
N PRO A 555 34.53 -13.78 27.59
CA PRO A 555 34.49 -13.07 28.88
C PRO A 555 35.45 -11.86 29.03
N SER A 556 36.35 -11.61 28.07
CA SER A 556 37.32 -10.49 28.15
C SER A 556 38.08 -10.25 26.84
N GLY A 557 38.30 -8.98 26.46
CA GLY A 557 39.06 -8.58 25.27
C GLY A 557 39.24 -7.06 25.18
N SER A 558 39.97 -6.59 24.15
CA SER A 558 40.28 -5.18 23.89
C SER A 558 39.93 -4.79 22.45
N LEU A 559 38.97 -3.87 22.25
CA LEU A 559 38.69 -3.28 20.94
C LEU A 559 39.65 -2.11 20.74
N ALA A 560 40.36 -2.08 19.61
CA ALA A 560 41.32 -1.02 19.31
C ALA A 560 41.10 -0.43 17.92
N VAL A 561 41.14 0.90 17.84
CA VAL A 561 41.04 1.64 16.57
C VAL A 561 42.27 2.54 16.43
N THR A 562 42.87 2.53 15.25
CA THR A 562 44.12 3.26 14.96
C THR A 562 43.98 4.04 13.65
N ARG A 563 44.66 5.19 13.52
CA ARG A 563 44.77 5.87 12.21
C ARG A 563 45.82 5.13 11.39
N ALA A 564 45.54 4.90 10.10
CA ALA A 564 46.47 4.19 9.23
C ALA A 564 47.90 4.77 9.31
N GLY A 565 48.85 3.95 9.78
CA GLY A 565 50.26 4.33 9.95
C GLY A 565 50.63 5.11 11.21
N ALA A 566 49.73 5.25 12.20
CA ALA A 566 49.98 5.91 13.47
C ALA A 566 49.86 4.96 14.69
N ALA A 567 50.22 5.45 15.89
CA ALA A 567 49.95 4.73 17.13
C ALA A 567 48.44 4.72 17.46
N ALA A 568 48.00 3.77 18.29
CA ALA A 568 46.59 3.57 18.62
C ALA A 568 45.91 4.84 19.19
N LEU A 569 44.69 5.12 18.74
CA LEU A 569 43.92 6.30 19.16
C LEU A 569 43.20 6.08 20.48
N ARG A 570 42.46 4.96 20.55
CA ARG A 570 41.66 4.53 21.69
C ARG A 570 41.67 3.00 21.74
N ASP A 571 41.61 2.51 22.97
CA ASP A 571 41.55 1.10 23.35
C ASP A 571 40.49 1.01 24.45
N SER A 572 39.55 0.08 24.33
CA SER A 572 38.53 -0.18 25.34
C SER A 572 38.47 -1.66 25.71
N THR A 573 38.56 -1.92 27.02
CA THR A 573 38.54 -3.25 27.65
C THR A 573 37.25 -3.44 28.44
N TRP A 574 36.60 -4.61 28.33
CA TRP A 574 35.22 -4.79 28.79
C TRP A 574 35.01 -5.51 30.14
N GLU A 575 33.87 -5.20 30.76
CA GLU A 575 33.17 -6.02 31.77
C GLU A 575 31.68 -6.31 31.38
N SER A 576 31.20 -5.83 30.21
CA SER A 576 29.86 -6.07 29.63
C SER A 576 29.90 -6.49 28.15
N GLU A 577 28.84 -7.16 27.66
CA GLU A 577 28.70 -7.81 26.32
C GLU A 577 28.91 -6.91 25.08
N THR A 578 28.86 -5.58 25.24
CA THR A 578 29.09 -4.60 24.15
C THR A 578 30.26 -3.67 24.47
N LEU A 579 31.14 -3.49 23.48
CA LEU A 579 32.19 -2.48 23.44
C LEU A 579 31.85 -1.41 22.40
N ARG A 580 32.09 -0.14 22.71
CA ARG A 580 31.97 0.97 21.74
C ARG A 580 33.11 1.96 21.87
N ILE A 581 33.56 2.48 20.74
CA ILE A 581 34.55 3.56 20.61
C ILE A 581 34.01 4.61 19.64
N ASP A 582 33.82 5.83 20.13
CA ASP A 582 33.49 7.00 19.32
C ASP A 582 34.76 7.86 19.09
N LEU A 583 34.94 8.39 17.88
CA LEU A 583 36.16 9.08 17.43
C LEU A 583 35.84 10.27 16.53
N ASP A 584 36.48 11.42 16.76
CA ASP A 584 36.46 12.51 15.79
C ASP A 584 37.34 12.16 14.58
N VAL A 585 36.73 12.18 13.39
CA VAL A 585 37.34 11.89 12.08
C VAL A 585 37.13 13.02 11.09
N THR A 586 37.93 13.03 10.02
CA THR A 586 37.69 13.83 8.81
C THR A 586 37.30 12.95 7.64
N ALA A 587 36.51 13.46 6.69
CA ALA A 587 36.14 12.78 5.46
C ALA A 587 37.36 12.22 4.72
N GLY A 588 37.23 10.99 4.19
CA GLY A 588 38.30 10.28 3.50
C GLY A 588 39.42 9.74 4.42
N GLN A 589 39.29 9.81 5.74
CA GLN A 589 40.32 9.35 6.67
C GLN A 589 40.29 7.82 6.88
N TRP A 590 41.43 7.16 6.69
CA TRP A 590 41.59 5.72 6.92
C TRP A 590 41.80 5.35 8.39
N LEU A 591 41.03 4.37 8.85
CA LEU A 591 41.11 3.72 10.15
C LEU A 591 41.41 2.23 9.99
N ASP A 592 42.29 1.71 10.85
CA ASP A 592 42.52 0.27 11.02
C ASP A 592 41.88 -0.16 12.35
N ILE A 593 40.94 -1.11 12.30
CA ILE A 593 40.15 -1.63 13.41
C ILE A 593 40.63 -3.05 13.75
N GLN A 594 40.94 -3.31 15.02
CA GLN A 594 41.31 -4.63 15.51
C GLN A 594 40.21 -5.19 16.40
N LEU A 595 39.60 -6.32 15.99
CA LEU A 595 38.53 -6.96 16.75
C LEU A 595 39.05 -7.68 17.99
N PRO A 596 38.33 -7.62 19.13
CA PRO A 596 38.72 -8.26 20.38
C PRO A 596 38.44 -9.76 20.35
N GLY A 597 39.43 -10.59 20.72
CA GLY A 597 39.28 -12.04 20.88
C GLY A 597 40.16 -12.84 19.94
N SER A 598 39.74 -14.06 19.64
CA SER A 598 40.40 -15.02 18.74
C SER A 598 39.44 -15.45 17.63
N ALA A 599 39.95 -15.98 16.51
CA ALA A 599 39.11 -16.45 15.39
C ALA A 599 38.24 -17.69 15.68
N ALA A 600 38.04 -18.04 16.96
CA ALA A 600 37.07 -19.02 17.43
C ALA A 600 35.89 -18.37 18.19
N ASP A 601 35.94 -17.05 18.42
CA ASP A 601 34.87 -16.27 19.03
C ASP A 601 34.14 -15.50 17.92
N HIS A 602 32.81 -15.48 17.91
CA HIS A 602 32.01 -14.76 16.92
C HIS A 602 31.35 -13.52 17.57
N GLY A 603 31.05 -12.50 16.77
CA GLY A 603 30.33 -11.32 17.23
C GLY A 603 29.74 -10.50 16.09
N ILE A 604 29.15 -9.36 16.44
CA ILE A 604 28.58 -8.39 15.50
C ILE A 604 29.40 -7.11 15.59
N LEU A 605 29.94 -6.66 14.45
CA LEU A 605 30.55 -5.36 14.28
C LEU A 605 29.54 -4.41 13.65
N THR A 606 29.29 -3.27 14.29
CA THR A 606 28.50 -2.16 13.74
C THR A 606 29.41 -0.92 13.67
N LEU A 607 29.47 -0.31 12.50
CA LEU A 607 30.23 0.91 12.18
C LEU A 607 29.25 2.01 11.76
N ALA A 608 29.49 3.25 12.18
CA ALA A 608 28.74 4.40 11.67
C ALA A 608 29.57 5.69 11.64
N ASN A 609 29.37 6.51 10.62
CA ASN A 609 29.91 7.87 10.45
C ASN A 609 28.77 8.91 10.36
N VAL A 610 27.59 8.61 10.88
CA VAL A 610 26.34 9.35 10.60
C VAL A 610 26.13 10.66 11.37
N MET A 611 27.06 11.04 12.27
CA MET A 611 26.85 12.18 13.19
C MET A 611 27.91 13.27 13.10
N THR A 612 27.49 14.53 13.04
CA THR A 612 28.34 15.71 13.30
C THR A 612 27.86 16.51 14.50
N GLN A 613 28.80 17.02 15.33
CA GLN A 613 28.47 17.86 16.48
C GLN A 613 29.27 19.16 16.46
N SER A 614 28.59 20.29 16.65
CA SER A 614 29.18 21.62 16.77
C SER A 614 28.56 22.37 17.95
N GLY A 615 29.19 22.25 19.13
CA GLY A 615 28.69 22.86 20.37
C GLY A 615 27.40 22.19 20.85
N SER A 616 26.33 22.98 20.97
CA SER A 616 24.98 22.53 21.31
C SER A 616 24.12 22.18 20.09
N SER A 617 24.70 22.19 18.89
CA SER A 617 24.06 21.70 17.67
C SER A 617 24.60 20.30 17.30
N LEU A 618 23.68 19.40 16.97
CA LEU A 618 23.94 18.04 16.53
C LEU A 618 23.29 17.86 15.15
N SER A 619 23.90 17.10 14.25
CA SER A 619 23.31 16.79 12.95
C SER A 619 23.55 15.32 12.61
N LEU A 620 22.46 14.63 12.29
CA LEU A 620 22.42 13.26 11.80
C LEU A 620 22.22 13.31 10.29
N HIS A 621 23.05 12.55 9.57
CA HIS A 621 22.99 12.38 8.13
C HIS A 621 22.75 10.89 7.88
N GLY A 622 21.69 10.56 7.15
CA GLY A 622 21.35 9.18 6.79
C GLY A 622 22.30 8.60 5.73
N THR A 623 21.90 7.46 5.17
CA THR A 623 22.67 6.71 4.16
C THR A 623 22.10 6.94 2.75
N GLN A 624 22.26 5.98 1.85
CA GLN A 624 21.52 5.95 0.57
C GLN A 624 20.54 4.76 0.53
N ALA A 625 20.28 4.15 1.69
CA ALA A 625 19.39 3.03 1.90
C ALA A 625 18.34 3.42 2.96
N SER A 626 17.24 2.68 3.04
CA SER A 626 16.17 2.91 4.00
C SER A 626 16.69 2.84 5.45
N ASP A 627 16.65 3.97 6.14
CA ASP A 627 17.16 4.15 7.49
C ASP A 627 16.07 4.04 8.56
N GLN A 628 16.44 3.54 9.75
CA GLN A 628 15.60 3.59 10.95
C GLN A 628 16.26 4.46 12.02
N ILE A 629 15.64 5.61 12.27
CA ILE A 629 16.12 6.68 13.16
C ILE A 629 15.19 6.76 14.38
N GLY A 630 15.77 6.76 15.57
CA GLY A 630 15.04 6.94 16.83
C GLY A 630 15.46 8.23 17.54
N VAL A 631 14.51 9.00 18.06
CA VAL A 631 14.75 10.12 18.97
C VAL A 631 13.91 9.92 20.23
N ASP A 632 14.52 10.09 21.40
CA ASP A 632 13.82 10.01 22.69
C ASP A 632 14.21 11.23 23.54
N LEU A 633 13.20 12.03 23.90
CA LEU A 633 13.29 13.26 24.69
C LEU A 633 12.86 13.07 26.15
N SER A 634 12.40 11.88 26.54
CA SER A 634 11.81 11.59 27.85
C SER A 634 12.79 11.78 29.03
N ASN A 635 14.09 11.65 28.77
CA ASN A 635 15.14 11.77 29.80
C ASN A 635 16.47 12.28 29.21
N GLY A 636 16.45 13.52 28.72
CA GLY A 636 17.54 14.09 27.92
C GLY A 636 17.33 13.80 26.43
N LEU A 637 18.32 14.09 25.59
CA LEU A 637 18.26 13.73 24.17
C LEU A 637 18.96 12.39 23.96
N ARG A 638 18.25 11.41 23.42
CA ARG A 638 18.84 10.21 22.83
C ARG A 638 18.55 10.20 21.34
N VAL A 639 19.56 9.88 20.55
CA VAL A 639 19.44 9.68 19.09
C VAL A 639 19.96 8.30 18.76
N ARG A 640 19.17 7.45 18.11
CA ARG A 640 19.51 6.10 17.71
C ARG A 640 19.57 6.01 16.19
N PHE A 641 20.62 5.39 15.67
CA PHE A 641 20.76 5.02 14.27
C PHE A 641 21.13 3.53 14.20
N GLY A 642 20.21 2.68 13.73
CA GLY A 642 20.32 1.23 13.88
C GLY A 642 20.55 0.82 15.35
N ASP A 643 21.62 0.06 15.62
CA ASP A 643 21.99 -0.38 16.99
C ASP A 643 22.78 0.67 17.82
N ILE A 644 23.02 1.87 17.30
CA ILE A 644 23.93 2.86 17.93
C ILE A 644 23.13 4.00 18.56
N GLU A 645 23.11 4.09 19.89
CA GLU A 645 22.44 5.17 20.66
C GLU A 645 23.45 6.24 21.15
N TYR A 646 23.26 7.50 20.77
CA TYR A 646 23.98 8.66 21.29
C TYR A 646 23.12 9.36 22.35
N ALA A 647 23.56 9.34 23.61
CA ALA A 647 22.80 9.89 24.74
C ALA A 647 23.45 11.16 25.33
N TYR A 648 22.65 12.22 25.45
CA TYR A 648 23.05 13.54 25.94
C TYR A 648 22.15 14.00 27.10
N PRO A 649 22.72 14.50 28.23
CA PRO A 649 21.92 15.07 29.31
C PRO A 649 21.06 16.25 28.85
N THR A 650 19.88 16.41 29.46
CA THR A 650 18.92 17.49 29.17
C THR A 650 19.58 18.87 29.04
N GLY A 651 19.28 19.58 27.95
CA GLY A 651 19.80 20.93 27.67
C GLY A 651 21.26 21.00 27.18
N THR A 652 21.94 19.86 26.97
CA THR A 652 23.29 19.82 26.38
C THR A 652 23.24 20.12 24.87
N ILE A 653 22.28 19.51 24.18
CA ILE A 653 21.95 19.76 22.78
C ILE A 653 20.66 20.58 22.76
N GLN A 654 20.63 21.62 21.94
CA GLN A 654 19.52 22.58 21.78
C GLN A 654 19.00 22.63 20.34
N GLN A 655 19.84 22.22 19.37
CA GLN A 655 19.47 22.02 17.98
C GLN A 655 19.83 20.59 17.57
N LEU A 656 18.89 19.86 16.99
CA LEU A 656 19.14 18.63 16.26
C LEU A 656 18.68 18.84 14.80
N ASN A 657 19.53 18.53 13.84
CA ASN A 657 19.13 18.41 12.44
C ASN A 657 19.16 16.94 12.05
N ILE A 658 18.15 16.49 11.31
CA ILE A 658 18.07 15.15 10.72
C ILE A 658 17.82 15.34 9.22
N ASP A 659 18.68 14.77 8.40
CA ASP A 659 18.49 14.60 6.96
C ASP A 659 18.75 13.13 6.67
N ALA A 660 17.71 12.32 6.40
CA ALA A 660 17.90 10.88 6.16
C ALA A 660 18.36 10.55 4.72
N HIS A 661 18.47 11.58 3.86
CA HIS A 661 18.92 11.51 2.47
C HIS A 661 17.97 10.82 1.48
N ILE A 662 18.25 9.59 1.04
CA ILE A 662 17.41 8.88 0.07
C ILE A 662 17.17 7.45 0.59
N GLY A 663 15.91 7.05 0.57
CA GLY A 663 15.50 5.77 1.11
C GLY A 663 13.98 5.68 1.18
N ASN A 664 13.52 5.00 2.22
CA ASN A 664 12.15 5.00 2.70
C ASN A 664 12.30 5.04 4.22
N ASP A 665 12.51 6.25 4.71
CA ASP A 665 13.20 6.49 5.96
C ASP A 665 12.22 6.70 7.09
N GLU A 666 12.41 5.94 8.18
CA GLU A 666 11.52 5.90 9.32
C GLU A 666 12.11 6.63 10.53
N LEU A 667 11.49 7.73 10.92
CA LEU A 667 11.80 8.47 12.12
C LEU A 667 10.76 8.19 13.22
N THR A 668 11.17 7.50 14.28
CA THR A 668 10.38 7.38 15.52
C THR A 668 10.83 8.41 16.54
N VAL A 669 9.90 9.20 17.09
CA VAL A 669 10.19 10.20 18.12
C VAL A 669 9.31 9.97 19.35
N VAL A 670 9.93 9.88 20.52
CA VAL A 670 9.27 10.01 21.84
C VAL A 670 9.50 11.43 22.35
N GLY A 671 8.41 12.14 22.55
CA GLY A 671 8.36 13.50 23.08
C GLY A 671 8.80 13.61 24.53
N SER A 672 8.76 14.84 25.03
CA SER A 672 9.21 15.19 26.37
C SER A 672 8.09 15.01 27.42
N ALA A 673 8.36 15.42 28.65
CA ALA A 673 7.32 15.55 29.70
C ALA A 673 6.78 17.00 29.80
N GLN A 674 6.93 17.79 28.74
CA GLN A 674 6.54 19.20 28.63
C GLN A 674 5.58 19.36 27.45
N SER A 675 5.08 20.58 27.23
CA SER A 675 4.36 20.90 26.00
C SER A 675 5.32 20.87 24.81
N ASP A 676 5.16 19.90 23.93
CA ASP A 676 5.85 19.83 22.64
C ASP A 676 4.93 20.41 21.54
N LYS A 677 5.51 21.25 20.67
CA LYS A 677 4.88 21.71 19.42
C LYS A 677 5.53 20.98 18.25
N VAL A 678 4.71 20.45 17.37
CA VAL A 678 5.15 19.67 16.21
C VAL A 678 4.45 20.15 14.94
N ASP A 679 5.22 20.33 13.88
CA ASP A 679 4.72 20.58 12.52
C ASP A 679 5.29 19.49 11.60
N LEU A 680 4.44 18.60 11.06
CA LEU A 680 4.85 17.52 10.14
C LEU A 680 4.40 17.82 8.71
N ARG A 681 5.35 17.86 7.78
CA ARG A 681 5.13 18.10 6.34
C ARG A 681 6.00 17.18 5.51
N THR A 682 5.53 16.87 4.30
CA THR A 682 6.21 16.03 3.29
C THR A 682 7.61 16.49 2.87
N THR A 683 7.98 17.75 3.13
CA THR A 683 9.28 18.33 2.70
C THR A 683 10.21 18.71 3.85
N ASN A 684 9.67 19.18 4.97
CA ASN A 684 10.42 19.52 6.17
C ASN A 684 9.48 19.51 7.38
N SER A 685 9.92 18.86 8.45
CA SER A 685 9.17 18.76 9.69
C SER A 685 9.97 19.34 10.85
N THR A 686 9.28 19.85 11.87
CA THR A 686 9.92 20.43 13.06
C THR A 686 9.25 19.96 14.34
N ILE A 687 10.06 19.67 15.36
CA ILE A 687 9.63 19.37 16.72
C ILE A 687 10.33 20.36 17.65
N GLU A 688 9.58 21.16 18.40
CA GLU A 688 10.13 22.20 19.27
C GLU A 688 9.48 22.23 20.66
N ASN A 689 10.31 22.48 21.68
CA ASN A 689 9.85 22.79 23.03
C ASN A 689 10.80 23.79 23.70
N SER A 690 10.65 24.02 25.00
CA SER A 690 11.47 25.01 25.73
C SER A 690 12.96 24.70 25.82
N GLN A 691 13.40 23.49 25.42
CA GLN A 691 14.76 22.97 25.62
C GLN A 691 15.48 22.57 24.34
N ILE A 692 14.75 22.12 23.31
CA ILE A 692 15.30 21.65 22.04
C ILE A 692 14.40 22.05 20.87
N HIS A 693 15.04 22.35 19.73
CA HIS A 693 14.41 22.45 18.43
C HIS A 693 15.05 21.39 17.51
N ILE A 694 14.20 20.60 16.85
CA ILE A 694 14.58 19.52 15.94
C ILE A 694 14.06 19.88 14.55
N ALA A 695 14.96 19.95 13.57
CA ALA A 695 14.62 20.08 12.15
C ALA A 695 14.82 18.72 11.47
N ILE A 696 13.84 18.29 10.69
CA ILE A 696 13.77 16.99 10.02
C ILE A 696 13.55 17.24 8.53
N ALA A 697 14.35 16.59 7.69
CA ALA A 697 14.25 16.60 6.24
C ALA A 697 14.45 15.19 5.69
N SER A 698 13.93 14.95 4.49
CA SER A 698 14.11 13.70 3.73
C SER A 698 13.68 12.46 4.53
N THR A 699 12.44 12.46 5.04
CA THR A 699 11.87 11.31 5.78
C THR A 699 10.44 11.04 5.31
N GLU A 700 10.20 9.85 4.78
CA GLU A 700 8.89 9.42 4.30
C GLU A 700 7.95 9.08 5.48
N GLN A 701 8.49 8.53 6.57
CA GLN A 701 7.68 8.05 7.69
C GLN A 701 8.07 8.71 9.02
N ILE A 702 7.10 9.32 9.70
CA ILE A 702 7.31 9.92 11.03
C ILE A 702 6.27 9.36 12.01
N ASN A 703 6.75 8.67 13.05
CA ASN A 703 5.98 8.17 14.18
C ASN A 703 6.27 9.02 15.43
N PHE A 704 5.38 9.91 15.83
CA PHE A 704 5.53 10.78 17.01
C PHE A 704 4.65 10.33 18.18
N ASN A 705 5.23 10.12 19.36
CA ASN A 705 4.50 9.92 20.60
C ASN A 705 4.72 11.13 21.53
N GLY A 706 3.65 11.71 22.08
CA GLY A 706 3.74 12.94 22.90
C GLY A 706 4.68 12.87 24.10
N GLY A 707 4.88 11.69 24.71
CA GLY A 707 5.72 11.55 25.92
C GLY A 707 5.10 12.11 27.21
N GLY A 708 4.15 13.04 27.08
CA GLY A 708 3.20 13.47 28.10
C GLY A 708 3.32 14.95 28.45
N GLY A 709 2.24 15.67 28.24
CA GLY A 709 2.18 17.12 28.42
C GLY A 709 1.03 17.65 27.56
N PRO A 710 0.74 18.95 27.60
CA PRO A 710 -0.25 19.53 26.70
C PRO A 710 0.36 19.71 25.31
N ASP A 711 0.34 18.65 24.52
CA ASP A 711 1.02 18.59 23.23
C ASP A 711 0.14 19.09 22.07
N ARG A 712 0.78 19.72 21.09
CA ARG A 712 0.10 20.26 19.91
C ARG A 712 0.82 19.89 18.62
N ILE A 713 0.10 19.27 17.71
CA ILE A 713 0.63 18.84 16.42
C ILE A 713 -0.16 19.44 15.26
N TYR A 714 0.57 19.84 14.22
CA TYR A 714 0.06 20.29 12.94
C TYR A 714 0.52 19.29 11.87
N LEU A 715 -0.44 18.68 11.17
CA LEU A 715 -0.20 17.77 10.06
C LEU A 715 -0.60 18.46 8.75
N TYR A 716 0.26 18.35 7.75
CA TYR A 716 0.03 18.89 6.41
C TYR A 716 0.15 17.75 5.38
N ASP A 717 -0.71 17.81 4.38
CA ASP A 717 -0.86 16.87 3.26
C ASP A 717 0.24 17.00 2.19
N SER A 718 0.06 16.27 1.09
CA SER A 718 0.76 16.42 -0.17
C SER A 718 -0.07 17.22 -1.19
N ASP A 719 0.39 17.32 -2.45
CA ASP A 719 -0.43 17.88 -3.54
C ASP A 719 -1.43 16.86 -4.14
N GLY A 720 -1.31 15.57 -3.77
CA GLY A 720 -2.10 14.44 -4.27
C GLY A 720 -3.21 14.01 -3.30
N ASP A 721 -3.82 12.85 -3.54
CA ASP A 721 -4.95 12.34 -2.74
C ASP A 721 -4.47 11.79 -1.38
N ASP A 722 -4.94 12.38 -0.29
CA ASP A 722 -4.49 12.09 1.07
C ASP A 722 -5.60 11.55 1.99
N THR A 723 -5.26 10.58 2.84
CA THR A 723 -6.18 9.96 3.80
C THR A 723 -5.75 10.18 5.24
N LEU A 724 -6.61 10.87 6.01
CA LEU A 724 -6.50 11.07 7.44
C LEU A 724 -7.41 10.11 8.22
N THR A 725 -6.88 9.46 9.25
CA THR A 725 -7.64 8.82 10.32
C THR A 725 -7.30 9.49 11.66
N ALA A 726 -8.26 10.18 12.28
CA ALA A 726 -8.08 10.82 13.59
C ALA A 726 -9.00 10.21 14.66
N ARG A 727 -8.43 9.91 15.82
CA ARG A 727 -9.06 9.30 17.00
C ARG A 727 -8.76 10.16 18.24
N PRO A 728 -9.33 9.88 19.42
CA PRO A 728 -8.91 10.55 20.65
C PRO A 728 -7.43 10.33 20.91
N HIS A 729 -6.69 11.44 21.07
CA HIS A 729 -5.24 11.49 21.29
C HIS A 729 -4.33 10.86 20.22
N SER A 730 -4.82 10.53 19.02
CA SER A 730 -3.97 10.01 17.94
C SER A 730 -4.50 10.33 16.55
N ALA A 731 -3.61 10.50 15.59
CA ALA A 731 -3.98 10.61 14.18
C ALA A 731 -2.94 9.97 13.26
N GLU A 732 -3.37 9.59 12.07
CA GLU A 732 -2.57 8.99 11.02
C GLU A 732 -2.95 9.66 9.69
N LEU A 733 -2.01 10.37 9.07
CA LEU A 733 -2.14 10.97 7.74
C LEU A 733 -1.24 10.19 6.77
N VAL A 734 -1.82 9.67 5.69
CA VAL A 734 -1.15 8.80 4.71
C VAL A 734 -1.44 9.31 3.30
N GLY A 735 -0.39 9.38 2.49
CA GLY A 735 -0.49 9.69 1.07
C GLY A 735 0.61 9.01 0.26
N ALA A 736 0.68 9.37 -1.02
CA ALA A 736 1.68 8.82 -1.94
C ALA A 736 3.11 9.13 -1.46
N GLY A 737 3.82 8.10 -0.97
CA GLY A 737 5.22 8.21 -0.54
C GLY A 737 5.44 8.82 0.84
N PHE A 738 4.41 9.01 1.67
CA PHE A 738 4.62 9.44 3.06
C PHE A 738 3.57 8.92 4.05
N ARG A 739 3.95 8.87 5.33
CA ARG A 739 3.06 8.51 6.46
C ARG A 739 3.45 9.25 7.73
N PHE A 740 2.52 10.03 8.28
CA PHE A 740 2.66 10.67 9.59
C PHE A 740 1.68 10.04 10.57
N ALA A 741 2.20 9.40 11.62
CA ALA A 741 1.39 8.86 12.70
C ALA A 741 1.77 9.50 14.04
N VAL A 742 0.76 9.87 14.81
CA VAL A 742 0.91 10.63 16.06
C VAL A 742 0.06 10.02 17.16
N GLU A 743 0.61 9.88 18.35
CA GLU A 743 -0.05 9.27 19.52
C GLU A 743 0.20 10.07 20.80
N GLN A 744 -0.74 9.98 21.75
CA GLN A 744 -0.69 10.68 23.04
C GLN A 744 -0.62 12.21 22.92
N VAL A 745 -1.26 12.79 21.89
CA VAL A 745 -1.29 14.24 21.64
C VAL A 745 -2.66 14.82 21.96
N ASP A 746 -2.72 15.89 22.78
CA ASP A 746 -4.00 16.48 23.20
C ASP A 746 -4.70 17.28 22.08
N ARG A 747 -3.94 17.95 21.20
CA ARG A 747 -4.51 18.80 20.14
C ARG A 747 -3.88 18.54 18.79
N ILE A 748 -4.70 18.06 17.85
CA ILE A 748 -4.30 17.68 16.50
C ILE A 748 -5.00 18.58 15.49
N TYR A 749 -4.21 19.32 14.72
CA TYR A 749 -4.66 20.19 13.63
C TYR A 749 -4.19 19.59 12.32
N ILE A 750 -5.09 19.34 11.38
CA ILE A 750 -4.78 18.78 10.07
C ILE A 750 -5.27 19.73 8.98
N HIS A 751 -4.37 20.05 8.08
CA HIS A 751 -4.59 20.98 6.98
C HIS A 751 -4.30 20.29 5.66
N ALA A 752 -5.36 20.02 4.90
CA ALA A 752 -5.24 19.81 3.47
C ALA A 752 -5.00 21.16 2.78
N THR A 753 -3.97 21.21 1.95
CA THR A 753 -3.39 22.37 1.28
C THR A 753 -3.07 22.11 -0.20
N GLY A 754 -3.13 20.85 -0.64
CA GLY A 754 -2.90 20.40 -2.00
C GLY A 754 -4.08 20.58 -2.95
N SER A 755 -4.14 19.72 -3.97
CA SER A 755 -5.19 19.71 -4.99
C SER A 755 -5.80 18.33 -5.25
N GLY A 756 -5.56 17.39 -4.34
CA GLY A 756 -6.09 16.02 -4.39
C GLY A 756 -7.58 15.92 -4.11
N GLN A 757 -8.02 14.69 -3.86
CA GLN A 757 -9.30 14.38 -3.25
C GLN A 757 -9.04 13.78 -1.88
N ASP A 758 -9.28 14.55 -0.81
CA ASP A 758 -8.81 14.17 0.51
C ASP A 758 -9.93 13.62 1.39
N TYR A 759 -9.59 12.59 2.16
CA TYR A 759 -10.52 11.81 2.97
C TYR A 759 -10.16 11.89 4.46
N ALA A 760 -11.05 12.43 5.30
CA ALA A 760 -10.88 12.48 6.75
C ALA A 760 -11.86 11.55 7.47
N TYR A 761 -11.34 10.60 8.24
CA TYR A 761 -12.07 9.70 9.11
C TYR A 761 -11.90 10.13 10.58
N LEU A 762 -12.98 10.59 11.23
CA LEU A 762 -12.99 11.08 12.61
C LEU A 762 -13.71 10.10 13.54
N TYR A 763 -13.10 9.75 14.67
CA TYR A 763 -13.64 8.83 15.66
C TYR A 763 -13.73 9.46 17.06
N ASP A 764 -14.75 9.03 17.79
CA ASP A 764 -15.11 9.41 19.15
C ASP A 764 -14.30 8.73 20.26
N SER A 765 -14.56 9.17 21.49
CA SER A 765 -14.06 8.61 22.74
C SER A 765 -15.18 7.87 23.50
N VAL A 766 -14.84 7.22 24.61
CA VAL A 766 -15.84 6.61 25.52
C VAL A 766 -16.56 7.63 26.44
N GLY A 767 -16.54 8.92 26.07
CA GLY A 767 -17.17 10.03 26.78
C GLY A 767 -18.35 10.61 26.01
N ASP A 768 -18.85 11.77 26.44
CA ASP A 768 -19.82 12.55 25.64
C ASP A 768 -19.03 13.44 24.66
N ASP A 769 -19.10 13.18 23.36
CA ASP A 769 -18.32 13.85 22.31
C ASP A 769 -19.14 14.84 21.47
N ARG A 770 -18.45 15.84 20.90
CA ARG A 770 -19.04 16.80 19.96
C ARG A 770 -18.31 16.84 18.63
N LEU A 771 -19.08 16.69 17.56
CA LEU A 771 -18.67 16.92 16.18
C LEU A 771 -19.31 18.22 15.66
N SER A 772 -18.52 19.03 14.96
CA SER A 772 -18.99 20.19 14.18
C SER A 772 -18.43 20.11 12.78
N ILE A 773 -19.28 19.88 11.77
CA ILE A 773 -18.90 19.83 10.35
C ILE A 773 -19.35 21.12 9.66
N ARG A 774 -18.43 21.80 8.98
CA ARG A 774 -18.67 22.98 8.13
C ARG A 774 -18.00 22.78 6.76
N PRO A 775 -18.44 23.49 5.71
CA PRO A 775 -17.91 23.29 4.34
C PRO A 775 -16.41 23.51 4.14
N GLN A 776 -15.71 24.16 5.08
CA GLN A 776 -14.27 24.44 4.98
C GLN A 776 -13.44 23.72 6.05
N PHE A 777 -14.08 23.24 7.13
CA PHE A 777 -13.41 22.59 8.24
C PHE A 777 -14.39 21.79 9.09
N SER A 778 -13.90 20.73 9.71
CA SER A 778 -14.64 19.97 10.71
C SER A 778 -13.81 19.84 11.98
N SER A 779 -14.45 19.66 13.12
CA SER A 779 -13.77 19.42 14.40
C SER A 779 -14.50 18.37 15.22
N MET A 780 -13.75 17.49 15.87
CA MET A 780 -14.24 16.49 16.80
C MET A 780 -13.51 16.63 18.13
N SER A 781 -14.26 16.66 19.24
CA SER A 781 -13.70 16.98 20.55
C SER A 781 -14.52 16.38 21.69
N GLY A 782 -13.81 15.93 22.72
CA GLY A 782 -14.38 15.44 23.97
C GLY A 782 -13.50 15.78 25.17
N ASP A 783 -13.60 15.00 26.24
CA ASP A 783 -12.78 15.18 27.44
C ASP A 783 -11.29 14.87 27.13
N GLY A 784 -10.47 15.92 27.09
CA GLY A 784 -9.01 15.82 27.00
C GLY A 784 -8.41 15.93 25.59
N TYR A 785 -9.19 15.78 24.52
CA TYR A 785 -8.68 15.81 23.15
C TYR A 785 -9.45 16.77 22.22
N PHE A 786 -8.76 17.28 21.20
CA PHE A 786 -9.33 18.12 20.16
C PHE A 786 -8.69 17.82 18.79
N ASN A 787 -9.50 17.34 17.85
CA ASN A 787 -9.11 17.09 16.46
C ASN A 787 -9.78 18.11 15.54
N TYR A 788 -9.00 18.80 14.72
CA TYR A 788 -9.46 19.79 13.74
C TYR A 788 -8.96 19.41 12.35
N VAL A 789 -9.85 19.38 11.36
CA VAL A 789 -9.54 19.09 9.95
C VAL A 789 -10.02 20.23 9.07
N SER A 790 -9.24 20.62 8.08
CA SER A 790 -9.61 21.65 7.09
C SER A 790 -9.09 21.27 5.71
N GLY A 791 -9.80 21.68 4.66
CA GLY A 791 -9.46 21.39 3.26
C GLY A 791 -10.09 20.11 2.68
N PHE A 792 -10.24 19.05 3.48
CA PHE A 792 -10.76 17.74 3.05
C PHE A 792 -12.14 17.77 2.37
N GLU A 793 -12.25 17.25 1.14
CA GLU A 793 -13.51 17.11 0.40
C GLU A 793 -14.48 16.11 1.03
N ARG A 794 -13.98 15.07 1.69
CA ARG A 794 -14.81 14.00 2.26
C ARG A 794 -14.52 13.77 3.74
N VAL A 795 -15.51 14.01 4.59
CA VAL A 795 -15.39 13.82 6.06
C VAL A 795 -16.36 12.75 6.55
N TYR A 796 -15.83 11.65 7.06
CA TYR A 796 -16.59 10.55 7.68
C TYR A 796 -16.38 10.60 9.19
N ALA A 797 -17.45 10.77 9.97
CA ALA A 797 -17.38 10.82 11.42
C ALA A 797 -18.21 9.70 12.07
N TYR A 798 -17.66 9.09 13.11
CA TYR A 798 -18.25 7.93 13.77
C TYR A 798 -18.30 8.12 15.28
N ALA A 799 -19.48 7.90 15.85
CA ALA A 799 -19.70 7.74 17.30
C ALA A 799 -19.85 6.24 17.62
N ASN A 800 -18.74 5.51 17.61
CA ASN A 800 -18.74 4.04 17.74
C ASN A 800 -18.44 3.54 19.16
N ALA A 801 -18.00 4.42 20.06
CA ALA A 801 -17.80 4.15 21.47
C ALA A 801 -19.09 4.47 22.27
N SER A 802 -18.99 4.56 23.59
CA SER A 802 -20.15 4.79 24.46
C SER A 802 -20.23 6.25 24.91
N GLY A 803 -21.17 7.02 24.36
CA GLY A 803 -21.37 8.42 24.67
C GLY A 803 -22.82 8.88 24.64
N ASN A 804 -23.02 10.20 24.59
CA ASN A 804 -24.28 10.85 24.21
C ASN A 804 -23.92 11.93 23.18
N ASP A 805 -23.58 11.49 21.98
CA ASP A 805 -22.74 12.27 21.09
C ASP A 805 -23.56 13.19 20.19
N VAL A 806 -23.03 14.39 19.97
CA VAL A 806 -23.73 15.47 19.27
C VAL A 806 -22.97 15.90 18.02
N ALA A 807 -23.57 15.69 16.86
CA ALA A 807 -23.09 16.21 15.59
C ALA A 807 -23.90 17.44 15.13
N ASP A 808 -23.23 18.57 14.97
CA ASP A 808 -23.79 19.75 14.30
C ASP A 808 -23.23 19.86 12.87
N LEU A 809 -24.12 19.90 11.87
CA LEU A 809 -23.79 19.96 10.45
C LEU A 809 -24.25 21.30 9.86
N TYR A 810 -23.41 21.99 9.09
CA TYR A 810 -23.71 23.30 8.51
C TYR A 810 -23.62 23.29 6.97
N ASP A 811 -24.52 24.03 6.32
CA ASP A 811 -24.58 24.21 4.87
C ASP A 811 -23.51 25.15 4.29
N SER A 812 -23.32 25.05 2.97
CA SER A 812 -22.59 26.01 2.16
C SER A 812 -23.48 27.15 1.65
N VAL A 813 -22.88 28.09 0.89
CA VAL A 813 -23.61 29.13 0.14
C VAL A 813 -24.20 28.62 -1.19
N GLY A 814 -24.04 27.32 -1.46
CA GLY A 814 -24.50 26.61 -2.65
C GLY A 814 -25.91 26.04 -2.47
N ASN A 815 -26.24 24.97 -3.20
CA ASN A 815 -27.45 24.18 -2.89
C ASN A 815 -26.99 22.93 -2.15
N ASP A 816 -27.43 22.77 -0.90
CA ASP A 816 -26.99 21.66 -0.05
C ASP A 816 -28.08 20.59 0.11
N ARG A 817 -27.66 19.32 0.22
CA ARG A 817 -28.55 18.18 0.50
C ARG A 817 -28.17 17.54 1.84
N PHE A 818 -29.07 17.60 2.80
CA PHE A 818 -29.02 16.80 4.02
C PHE A 818 -29.88 15.53 3.85
N THR A 819 -29.40 14.38 4.30
CA THR A 819 -30.16 13.12 4.28
C THR A 819 -29.86 12.31 5.54
N THR A 820 -30.87 11.70 6.18
CA THR A 820 -30.66 10.92 7.42
C THR A 820 -31.67 9.79 7.59
N SER A 821 -31.20 8.67 8.13
CA SER A 821 -31.98 7.46 8.39
C SER A 821 -31.42 6.72 9.62
N GLY A 822 -32.21 6.59 10.69
CA GLY A 822 -31.77 5.91 11.91
C GLY A 822 -30.40 6.40 12.41
N ALA A 823 -29.42 5.51 12.47
CA ALA A 823 -28.07 5.80 12.96
C ALA A 823 -27.21 6.67 11.99
N THR A 824 -27.61 6.87 10.73
CA THR A 824 -26.77 7.57 9.74
C THR A 824 -27.32 8.95 9.34
N ALA A 825 -26.41 9.85 8.99
CA ALA A 825 -26.73 11.09 8.30
C ALA A 825 -25.63 11.50 7.32
N SER A 826 -25.97 12.36 6.36
CA SER A 826 -25.02 12.97 5.44
C SER A 826 -25.43 14.38 5.08
N ILE A 827 -24.46 15.27 4.86
CA ILE A 827 -24.65 16.57 4.24
C ILE A 827 -23.70 16.67 3.04
N VAL A 828 -24.21 17.10 1.89
CA VAL A 828 -23.46 17.17 0.63
C VAL A 828 -23.78 18.49 -0.05
N GLY A 829 -22.74 19.22 -0.45
CA GLY A 829 -22.85 20.49 -1.17
C GLY A 829 -21.69 20.68 -2.16
N PRO A 830 -21.61 21.84 -2.83
CA PRO A 830 -20.53 22.09 -3.78
C PRO A 830 -19.16 22.09 -3.10
N GLY A 831 -18.30 21.15 -3.49
CA GLY A 831 -16.92 21.04 -2.99
C GLY A 831 -16.76 20.34 -1.63
N PHE A 832 -17.83 19.79 -1.04
CA PHE A 832 -17.69 18.96 0.17
C PHE A 832 -18.79 17.92 0.31
N SER A 833 -18.46 16.80 0.92
CA SER A 833 -19.41 15.79 1.37
C SER A 833 -19.03 15.32 2.76
N SER A 834 -20.01 15.10 3.62
CA SER A 834 -19.74 14.62 4.96
C SER A 834 -20.81 13.65 5.44
N PHE A 835 -20.37 12.62 6.14
CA PHE A 835 -21.16 11.48 6.56
C PHE A 835 -20.97 11.29 8.06
N THR A 836 -22.05 11.10 8.80
CA THR A 836 -22.00 10.79 10.22
C THR A 836 -22.72 9.48 10.52
N ARG A 837 -22.19 8.71 11.46
CA ARG A 837 -22.75 7.43 11.90
C ARG A 837 -22.79 7.35 13.43
N SER A 838 -23.86 6.75 13.92
CA SER A 838 -24.12 6.37 15.31
C SER A 838 -24.32 7.50 16.34
N PHE A 839 -24.06 8.77 16.03
CA PHE A 839 -24.32 9.90 16.95
C PHE A 839 -25.76 9.89 17.49
N GLU A 840 -25.94 9.99 18.81
CA GLU A 840 -27.26 10.09 19.46
C GLU A 840 -28.05 11.27 18.92
N GLN A 841 -27.42 12.43 18.75
CA GLN A 841 -28.04 13.64 18.23
C GLN A 841 -27.32 14.16 16.98
N VAL A 842 -28.08 14.36 15.90
CA VAL A 842 -27.60 15.07 14.69
C VAL A 842 -28.49 16.28 14.44
N ASN A 843 -27.89 17.46 14.41
CA ASN A 843 -28.53 18.74 14.08
C ASN A 843 -27.97 19.27 12.76
N ALA A 844 -28.78 19.32 11.72
CA ALA A 844 -28.41 19.94 10.45
C ALA A 844 -28.97 21.36 10.35
N HIS A 845 -28.13 22.30 9.94
CA HIS A 845 -28.40 23.74 9.89
C HIS A 845 -28.18 24.28 8.48
N ALA A 846 -29.26 24.68 7.80
CA ALA A 846 -29.20 25.52 6.62
C ALA A 846 -29.29 27.01 7.02
N ILE A 847 -28.17 27.73 6.94
CA ILE A 847 -27.99 29.11 7.40
C ILE A 847 -27.20 30.00 6.41
N SER A 848 -26.42 29.41 5.52
CA SER A 848 -25.53 30.07 4.55
C SER A 848 -26.26 30.43 3.25
N GLY A 849 -27.33 29.68 2.94
CA GLY A 849 -28.34 30.02 1.93
C GLY A 849 -28.09 29.40 0.56
N GLY A 850 -29.18 28.92 -0.03
CA GLY A 850 -29.15 28.06 -1.21
C GLY A 850 -30.55 27.77 -1.74
N GLN A 851 -30.78 26.52 -2.15
CA GLN A 851 -32.09 25.89 -2.32
C GLN A 851 -32.03 24.48 -1.71
N ASP A 852 -31.89 24.46 -0.38
CA ASP A 852 -31.39 23.32 0.37
C ASP A 852 -32.49 22.32 0.71
N LEU A 853 -32.18 21.04 0.51
CA LEU A 853 -33.11 19.93 0.68
C LEU A 853 -32.67 19.03 1.83
N ALA A 854 -33.54 18.88 2.83
CA ALA A 854 -33.40 17.82 3.83
C ALA A 854 -34.30 16.62 3.47
N THR A 855 -33.79 15.40 3.65
CA THR A 855 -34.57 14.15 3.50
C THR A 855 -34.44 13.29 4.75
N LEU A 856 -35.53 13.12 5.50
CA LEU A 856 -35.54 12.45 6.80
C LEU A 856 -36.35 11.14 6.70
N TYR A 857 -35.70 10.00 6.99
CA TYR A 857 -36.30 8.68 6.97
C TYR A 857 -36.48 8.11 8.39
N GLY A 858 -37.73 8.01 8.85
CA GLY A 858 -38.10 7.30 10.07
C GLY A 858 -38.30 5.81 9.83
N SER A 859 -37.73 4.97 10.70
CA SER A 859 -37.75 3.50 10.57
C SER A 859 -39.15 2.88 10.65
N SER A 860 -40.12 3.51 11.34
CA SER A 860 -41.40 2.87 11.66
C SER A 860 -42.55 3.84 11.94
N ALA A 861 -43.78 3.33 11.97
CA ALA A 861 -44.93 4.11 12.42
C ALA A 861 -44.89 4.55 13.91
N GLN A 862 -43.84 4.17 14.66
CA GLN A 862 -43.61 4.60 16.04
C GLN A 862 -42.58 5.74 16.17
N THR A 863 -41.93 6.15 15.06
CA THR A 863 -41.02 7.31 15.03
C THR A 863 -41.75 8.56 15.55
N GLN A 864 -41.16 9.26 16.53
CA GLN A 864 -41.78 10.44 17.14
C GLN A 864 -41.38 11.70 16.39
N TRP A 865 -42.29 12.26 15.61
CA TRP A 865 -42.06 13.49 14.84
C TRP A 865 -42.46 14.75 15.61
N GLN A 866 -41.68 15.82 15.45
CA GLN A 866 -41.94 17.15 15.97
C GLN A 866 -41.65 18.18 14.87
N GLN A 867 -42.56 19.15 14.71
CA GLN A 867 -42.41 20.23 13.75
C GLN A 867 -42.47 21.57 14.50
N GLY A 868 -41.43 22.39 14.31
CA GLY A 868 -41.36 23.76 14.79
C GLY A 868 -41.66 24.78 13.68
N SER A 869 -41.45 26.06 13.99
CA SER A 869 -41.54 27.16 13.02
C SER A 869 -40.44 27.12 11.95
N ASP A 870 -39.29 26.54 12.28
CA ASP A 870 -38.04 26.61 11.52
C ASP A 870 -37.26 25.28 11.51
N PHE A 871 -37.81 24.21 12.11
CA PHE A 871 -37.17 22.89 12.15
C PHE A 871 -38.19 21.75 12.00
N ILE A 872 -37.72 20.62 11.50
CA ILE A 872 -38.38 19.32 11.59
C ILE A 872 -37.42 18.37 12.30
N ARG A 873 -37.93 17.65 13.30
CA ARG A 873 -37.19 16.71 14.12
C ARG A 873 -37.91 15.38 14.20
N PHE A 874 -37.16 14.28 14.24
CA PHE A 874 -37.68 13.01 14.74
C PHE A 874 -36.79 12.40 15.82
N SER A 875 -37.39 11.57 16.66
CA SER A 875 -36.68 10.72 17.62
C SER A 875 -37.16 9.27 17.54
N GLU A 876 -36.23 8.32 17.50
CA GLU A 876 -36.50 6.88 17.53
C GLU A 876 -35.27 6.08 18.00
N GLN A 877 -35.51 4.95 18.69
CA GLN A 877 -34.47 3.98 19.06
C GLN A 877 -33.24 4.54 19.85
N GLY A 878 -33.38 5.71 20.49
CA GLY A 878 -32.30 6.41 21.18
C GLY A 878 -31.78 7.63 20.40
N PHE A 879 -31.93 7.62 19.09
CA PHE A 879 -31.49 8.70 18.20
C PHE A 879 -32.47 9.87 18.14
N THR A 880 -31.92 11.06 17.92
CA THR A 880 -32.64 12.28 17.55
C THR A 880 -31.99 12.90 16.31
N ARG A 881 -32.82 13.26 15.32
CA ARG A 881 -32.40 13.92 14.08
C ARG A 881 -33.20 15.19 13.90
N GLU A 882 -32.52 16.31 13.67
CA GLU A 882 -33.13 17.61 13.40
C GLU A 882 -32.58 18.20 12.09
N ALA A 883 -33.47 18.73 11.25
CA ALA A 883 -33.13 19.62 10.15
C ALA A 883 -33.78 20.98 10.39
N ARG A 884 -32.96 22.04 10.41
CA ARG A 884 -33.34 23.42 10.71
C ARG A 884 -32.96 24.35 9.55
N GLY A 885 -33.87 25.25 9.18
CA GLY A 885 -33.65 26.30 8.17
C GLY A 885 -33.75 25.87 6.69
N PHE A 886 -33.82 24.57 6.39
CA PHE A 886 -33.85 24.05 5.02
C PHE A 886 -35.03 24.58 4.19
N HIS A 887 -34.78 24.83 2.90
CA HIS A 887 -35.78 25.35 1.96
C HIS A 887 -36.90 24.35 1.66
N SER A 888 -36.56 23.06 1.59
CA SER A 888 -37.52 21.96 1.54
C SER A 888 -37.10 20.85 2.50
N VAL A 889 -38.09 20.14 3.06
CA VAL A 889 -37.88 18.97 3.90
C VAL A 889 -38.84 17.87 3.50
N ASP A 890 -38.31 16.81 2.91
CA ASP A 890 -39.05 15.60 2.60
C ASP A 890 -38.95 14.60 3.76
N THR A 891 -40.09 14.11 4.25
CA THR A 891 -40.16 13.13 5.34
C THR A 891 -40.75 11.82 4.87
N PHE A 892 -40.13 10.71 5.28
CA PHE A 892 -40.55 9.35 4.95
C PHE A 892 -40.67 8.51 6.22
N VAL A 893 -41.59 7.56 6.23
CA VAL A 893 -41.74 6.55 7.30
C VAL A 893 -41.88 5.18 6.66
N ALA A 894 -41.02 4.24 7.03
CA ALA A 894 -40.99 2.87 6.48
C ALA A 894 -41.03 2.82 4.93
N GLY A 895 -40.25 3.69 4.28
CA GLY A 895 -40.17 3.77 2.81
C GLY A 895 -41.39 4.37 2.10
N GLN A 896 -42.33 4.98 2.84
CA GLN A 896 -43.48 5.70 2.28
C GLN A 896 -43.42 7.18 2.64
N ALA A 897 -43.85 8.04 1.72
CA ALA A 897 -43.91 9.49 1.97
C ALA A 897 -44.81 9.79 3.18
N HIS A 898 -44.27 10.48 4.17
CA HIS A 898 -44.97 10.89 5.37
C HIS A 898 -45.35 12.37 5.24
N SER A 899 -46.62 12.69 5.51
CA SER A 899 -47.07 14.08 5.57
C SER A 899 -47.31 14.48 7.02
N LEU A 900 -46.45 15.36 7.53
CA LEU A 900 -46.66 15.99 8.83
C LEU A 900 -47.95 16.82 8.80
N ALA A 901 -48.69 16.83 9.92
CA ALA A 901 -49.95 17.56 10.01
C ALA A 901 -49.67 19.06 9.88
N SER A 902 -50.35 19.72 8.95
CA SER A 902 -50.09 21.12 8.59
C SER A 902 -50.54 22.13 9.66
N GLU A 903 -49.79 22.23 10.76
CA GLU A 903 -49.61 23.51 11.40
C GLU A 903 -48.59 24.30 10.56
N SER A 904 -48.98 25.49 10.13
CA SER A 904 -48.38 26.13 8.96
C SER A 904 -46.89 26.42 9.14
N MET A 905 -46.04 25.86 8.26
CA MET A 905 -44.86 26.60 7.79
C MET A 905 -45.37 27.85 7.07
N ALA A 906 -45.56 28.92 7.83
CA ALA A 906 -45.85 30.23 7.28
C ALA A 906 -44.62 30.64 6.47
N THR A 907 -44.78 30.74 5.16
CA THR A 907 -43.74 31.08 4.18
C THR A 907 -42.86 32.23 4.69
N ALA A 908 -41.61 31.93 5.05
CA ALA A 908 -40.63 32.91 5.52
C ALA A 908 -40.05 33.76 4.37
N ALA A 909 -40.91 34.15 3.41
CA ALA A 909 -40.59 35.04 2.31
C ALA A 909 -40.54 36.51 2.78
N HIS A 910 -39.75 36.82 3.82
CA HIS A 910 -39.62 38.21 4.33
C HIS A 910 -38.32 38.56 5.09
N TRP A 911 -37.17 38.03 4.68
CA TRP A 911 -35.86 38.55 5.12
C TRP A 911 -34.86 38.72 3.97
N LYS A 912 -35.17 39.62 3.02
CA LYS A 912 -34.18 40.21 2.08
C LYS A 912 -34.70 41.43 1.29
N SER A 913 -35.21 42.47 1.96
CA SER A 913 -35.22 43.86 1.40
C SER A 913 -35.73 44.94 2.39
N GLU A 914 -34.82 45.58 3.12
CA GLU A 914 -34.89 46.96 3.68
C GLU A 914 -33.69 47.08 4.64
N GLY A 915 -32.78 48.06 4.58
CA GLY A 915 -32.51 49.10 3.60
C GLY A 915 -31.22 49.82 4.02
N ALA A 916 -30.40 50.33 3.10
CA ALA A 916 -29.17 51.04 3.49
C ALA A 916 -29.50 52.35 4.23
N GLY A 917 -29.08 52.45 5.50
CA GLY A 917 -29.34 53.59 6.38
C GLY A 917 -28.30 53.72 7.48
N SER A 918 -27.69 54.90 7.60
CA SER A 918 -26.52 55.22 8.41
C SER A 918 -26.79 55.53 9.89
N GLU A 919 -25.71 55.46 10.68
CA GLU A 919 -25.51 56.04 12.04
C GLU A 919 -26.06 55.28 13.28
N GLY A 920 -25.24 55.25 14.35
CA GLY A 920 -25.71 55.07 15.74
C GLY A 920 -24.91 54.06 16.58
N ALA A 921 -24.05 54.54 17.47
CA ALA A 921 -23.29 53.71 18.42
C ALA A 921 -23.91 53.67 19.84
N PHE A 922 -23.30 52.87 20.73
CA PHE A 922 -23.50 52.73 22.19
C PHE A 922 -24.64 51.83 22.72
N THR A 923 -24.24 50.60 23.14
CA THR A 923 -24.12 50.06 24.53
C THR A 923 -25.10 50.55 25.66
N PRO A 924 -25.10 49.98 26.90
CA PRO A 924 -26.22 49.13 27.31
C PRO A 924 -26.93 49.57 28.61
N ASP A 925 -28.19 49.14 28.79
CA ASP A 925 -28.87 49.18 30.10
C ASP A 925 -29.57 47.84 30.40
N SER A 926 -29.26 47.30 31.58
CA SER A 926 -29.91 46.15 32.23
C SER A 926 -30.71 46.66 33.46
N PRO A 927 -31.45 45.86 34.26
CA PRO A 927 -31.55 44.40 34.28
C PRO A 927 -32.98 43.83 34.57
N SER A 928 -33.01 42.53 34.93
CA SER A 928 -34.04 41.76 35.64
C SER A 928 -34.98 40.87 34.80
N HIS A 929 -35.28 39.62 35.19
CA HIS A 929 -34.64 38.69 36.14
C HIS A 929 -35.21 37.29 35.91
N TRP A 930 -34.39 36.28 35.65
CA TRP A 930 -34.60 34.88 36.08
C TRP A 930 -33.24 34.25 36.42
N VAL A 931 -33.24 33.26 37.31
CA VAL A 931 -32.09 32.94 38.19
C VAL A 931 -31.35 31.68 37.77
N SER A 932 -30.02 31.77 37.75
CA SER A 932 -29.08 30.67 37.53
C SER A 932 -28.87 29.80 38.78
N PRO A 933 -28.41 28.54 38.65
CA PRO A 933 -27.58 27.93 39.69
C PRO A 933 -26.19 28.58 39.67
N SER A 934 -25.65 28.88 40.85
CA SER A 934 -24.33 29.50 41.01
C SER A 934 -23.22 28.45 41.15
N ILE A 935 -22.18 28.54 40.34
CA ILE A 935 -20.84 28.03 40.69
C ILE A 935 -20.00 29.22 41.17
N ASP A 936 -19.29 29.01 42.28
CA ASP A 936 -18.48 30.01 42.96
C ASP A 936 -17.09 30.10 42.31
N THR A 937 -16.79 31.22 41.64
CA THR A 937 -15.51 31.44 40.95
C THR A 937 -14.44 32.08 41.85
N SER A 938 -14.51 31.95 43.18
CA SER A 938 -13.52 32.51 44.10
C SER A 938 -12.22 31.70 44.22
N ALA A 939 -12.00 30.71 43.35
CA ALA A 939 -10.84 29.80 43.38
C ALA A 939 -10.28 29.41 41.98
N ALA A 940 -10.30 30.32 41.00
CA ALA A 940 -9.68 30.09 39.67
C ALA A 940 -8.35 30.87 39.52
N GLU A 941 -7.30 30.16 39.08
CA GLU A 941 -5.93 30.65 38.85
C GLU A 941 -5.83 31.55 37.60
N PRO A 942 -4.75 32.35 37.44
CA PRO A 942 -4.64 33.36 36.37
C PRO A 942 -4.77 32.85 34.93
N HIS A 943 -4.34 31.61 34.67
CA HIS A 943 -4.21 31.05 33.31
C HIS A 943 -5.51 30.99 32.49
N GLN A 944 -6.68 30.86 33.14
CA GLN A 944 -7.97 30.84 32.44
C GLN A 944 -8.43 32.21 31.91
N ARG A 945 -7.63 33.27 32.09
CA ARG A 945 -7.93 34.62 31.54
C ARG A 945 -7.27 34.89 30.20
N ASP A 946 -6.17 34.19 29.90
CA ASP A 946 -5.43 34.39 28.67
C ASP A 946 -6.05 33.57 27.52
N GLU A 947 -6.59 32.37 27.81
CA GLU A 947 -7.31 31.52 26.83
C GLU A 947 -8.50 32.22 26.14
N ILE A 948 -9.19 33.12 26.85
CA ILE A 948 -10.36 33.86 26.30
C ILE A 948 -9.90 35.08 25.46
N ALA A 949 -8.69 35.59 25.67
CA ALA A 949 -8.16 36.72 24.90
C ALA A 949 -7.63 36.28 23.52
N GLU A 950 -6.97 35.12 23.45
CA GLU A 950 -6.31 34.63 22.24
C GLU A 950 -7.31 34.07 21.20
N GLN A 951 -8.38 33.39 21.66
CA GLN A 951 -9.49 32.93 20.80
C GLN A 951 -10.16 34.05 19.97
N TYR A 952 -10.08 35.31 20.40
CA TYR A 952 -10.66 36.45 19.66
C TYR A 952 -9.67 37.11 18.69
N SER A 953 -8.35 36.94 18.85
CA SER A 953 -7.37 37.53 17.92
C SER A 953 -7.16 36.73 16.64
N GLU A 954 -7.27 35.40 16.70
CA GLU A 954 -7.08 34.52 15.53
C GLU A 954 -8.29 34.55 14.57
N LEU A 955 -9.50 34.84 15.08
CA LEU A 955 -10.72 34.96 14.26
C LEU A 955 -10.77 36.24 13.39
N GLU A 956 -10.06 37.31 13.75
CA GLU A 956 -10.07 38.55 12.95
C GLU A 956 -9.07 38.53 11.77
N THR A 957 -8.10 37.60 11.74
CA THR A 957 -7.00 37.65 10.75
C THR A 957 -7.27 36.93 9.42
N PHE A 958 -8.30 36.08 9.33
CA PHE A 958 -8.53 35.22 8.16
C PHE A 958 -9.78 35.53 7.32
N HIS A 959 -10.62 36.49 7.72
CA HIS A 959 -11.85 36.85 6.99
C HIS A 959 -11.68 37.96 5.94
N SER A 960 -10.96 37.70 4.85
CA SER A 960 -11.25 38.38 3.55
C SER A 960 -10.79 37.62 2.29
N PRO A 961 -11.73 36.98 1.56
CA PRO A 961 -11.47 36.50 0.20
C PRO A 961 -12.36 37.17 -0.87
N LEU A 962 -11.97 37.01 -2.15
CA LEU A 962 -12.61 37.46 -3.40
C LEU A 962 -12.64 38.98 -3.72
N ALA A 963 -11.72 39.39 -4.60
CA ALA A 963 -12.01 40.42 -5.61
C ALA A 963 -11.19 40.25 -6.91
N ARG A 964 -11.60 39.28 -7.76
CA ARG A 964 -11.56 39.26 -9.25
C ARG A 964 -11.16 37.89 -9.82
N GLN A 965 -12.14 37.17 -10.37
CA GLN A 965 -12.14 36.84 -11.80
C GLN A 965 -13.56 36.43 -12.26
N THR A 966 -14.08 37.13 -13.27
CA THR A 966 -15.21 36.71 -14.08
C THR A 966 -15.17 37.50 -15.39
N LEU A 967 -14.78 36.82 -16.48
CA LEU A 967 -15.49 36.74 -17.78
C LEU A 967 -14.53 36.33 -18.92
N PRO A 968 -15.00 35.54 -19.91
CA PRO A 968 -14.17 34.90 -20.94
C PRO A 968 -14.15 35.66 -22.30
N GLU A 969 -13.56 35.00 -23.29
CA GLU A 969 -13.52 35.30 -24.75
C GLU A 969 -12.61 36.45 -25.22
N LEU A 970 -11.45 36.11 -25.81
CA LEU A 970 -11.23 36.15 -27.27
C LEU A 970 -9.77 35.83 -27.69
N GLN A 971 -9.64 34.77 -28.50
CA GLN A 971 -8.76 34.67 -29.67
C GLN A 971 -7.23 34.94 -29.59
N VAL A 972 -6.48 33.86 -29.95
CA VAL A 972 -5.54 33.82 -31.10
C VAL A 972 -4.05 34.23 -30.90
N LEU A 973 -3.20 33.18 -30.98
CA LEU A 973 -1.83 33.09 -31.54
C LEU A 973 -0.59 33.62 -30.78
N ARG A 974 0.31 32.64 -30.53
CA ARG A 974 1.74 32.56 -30.90
C ARG A 974 2.85 33.16 -30.00
N GLU A 975 3.78 32.25 -29.69
CA GLU A 975 5.24 32.36 -29.88
C GLU A 975 6.07 33.19 -28.87
N THR A 976 6.64 32.48 -27.90
CA THR A 976 8.08 32.43 -27.55
C THR A 976 8.92 33.72 -27.69
N ARG A 977 9.51 34.18 -26.57
CA ARG A 977 10.96 34.51 -26.55
C ARG A 977 11.60 34.63 -25.16
N ASP A 978 12.88 34.26 -25.11
CA ASP A 978 13.76 34.26 -23.94
C ASP A 978 13.93 35.60 -23.21
N MET A 979 14.15 35.48 -21.90
CA MET A 979 14.42 36.57 -20.96
C MET A 979 15.92 36.88 -20.83
N SER A 980 16.71 36.66 -21.89
CA SER A 980 18.17 36.90 -21.91
C SER A 980 18.56 38.37 -22.12
N ASP A 981 17.69 39.18 -22.73
CA ASP A 981 18.04 40.51 -23.24
C ASP A 981 17.77 41.67 -22.25
N TRP A 982 17.31 41.38 -21.03
CA TRP A 982 16.99 42.43 -20.03
C TRP A 982 18.16 42.81 -19.11
N LEU A 983 19.19 41.95 -18.99
CA LEU A 983 20.27 42.11 -18.01
C LEU A 983 21.49 42.93 -18.47
N SER A 984 21.52 43.40 -19.73
CA SER A 984 22.75 43.96 -20.32
C SER A 984 22.93 45.48 -20.31
N GLU A 985 22.01 46.28 -19.73
CA GLU A 985 22.03 47.75 -19.94
C GLU A 985 22.14 48.65 -18.69
N ARG A 986 22.36 48.12 -17.47
CA ARG A 986 22.42 48.96 -16.26
C ARG A 986 23.49 48.58 -15.23
N LEU A 987 24.76 48.87 -15.54
CA LEU A 987 25.84 48.92 -14.54
C LEU A 987 26.82 50.09 -14.76
N ARG A 988 27.12 50.79 -13.65
CA ARG A 988 28.31 51.65 -13.33
C ARG A 988 28.36 53.10 -13.88
N PRO A 989 29.20 54.00 -13.28
CA PRO A 989 29.82 53.99 -11.93
C PRO A 989 29.75 55.32 -11.14
N ALA A 990 30.01 55.32 -9.82
CA ALA A 990 30.99 56.19 -9.13
C ALA A 990 30.98 56.07 -7.57
N ASP A 991 32.05 55.47 -7.02
CA ASP A 991 32.91 55.87 -5.89
C ASP A 991 32.43 56.30 -4.46
N GLU A 992 33.24 55.83 -3.50
CA GLU A 992 33.57 56.33 -2.14
C GLU A 992 32.66 56.08 -0.91
N THR A 993 32.94 54.93 -0.27
CA THR A 993 33.20 54.75 1.18
C THR A 993 32.34 55.44 2.25
N LEU A 994 31.59 54.64 3.01
CA LEU A 994 31.43 54.82 4.46
C LEU A 994 31.14 53.47 5.16
N LEU A 995 31.83 53.23 6.28
CA LEU A 995 31.57 52.14 7.22
C LEU A 995 30.53 52.59 8.25
N VAL A 996 29.58 51.72 8.64
CA VAL A 996 29.06 51.48 10.01
C VAL A 996 27.77 50.61 9.97
N ASP A 997 27.72 49.62 10.87
CA ASP A 997 26.63 48.75 11.36
C ASP A 997 25.54 48.13 10.43
N PRO A 998 25.36 46.80 10.46
CA PRO A 998 24.23 46.09 9.86
C PRO A 998 23.07 45.89 10.86
N ASP A 999 22.37 46.97 11.25
CA ASP A 999 21.27 46.87 12.23
C ASP A 999 20.18 47.96 12.06
N SER A 1000 19.80 48.30 10.81
CA SER A 1000 18.65 49.21 10.56
C SER A 1000 18.09 49.23 9.12
N GLU A 1001 17.40 48.16 8.70
CA GLU A 1001 16.55 48.18 7.48
C GLU A 1001 15.15 47.54 7.68
N PHE A 1002 14.45 47.89 8.77
CA PHE A 1002 13.08 47.45 9.06
C PHE A 1002 12.08 48.59 9.33
N ALA A 1003 12.29 49.78 8.73
CA ALA A 1003 11.48 50.97 9.01
C ALA A 1003 10.90 51.68 7.75
N LEU A 1004 10.78 50.98 6.61
CA LEU A 1004 10.29 51.58 5.36
C LEU A 1004 9.34 50.71 4.52
N LEU A 1005 8.76 49.66 5.12
CA LEU A 1005 7.70 48.82 4.50
C LEU A 1005 6.30 49.05 5.11
N ASP A 1006 6.20 49.58 6.34
CA ASP A 1006 4.92 49.83 7.03
C ASP A 1006 4.04 50.91 6.38
N GLU A 1007 4.59 51.85 5.61
CA GLU A 1007 3.79 52.93 5.01
C GLU A 1007 3.03 52.49 3.74
N ILE A 1008 3.37 51.33 3.14
CA ILE A 1008 2.76 50.86 1.89
C ILE A 1008 1.54 49.95 2.14
N PHE A 1009 1.49 49.20 3.24
CA PHE A 1009 0.39 48.27 3.52
C PHE A 1009 -0.83 48.90 4.23
N SER A 1010 -0.75 50.14 4.72
CA SER A 1010 -1.89 50.81 5.38
C SER A 1010 -3.05 51.25 4.46
N LYS A 1011 -3.00 50.91 3.15
CA LYS A 1011 -4.06 51.18 2.17
C LYS A 1011 -4.23 50.11 1.10
N ARG A 1012 -4.77 48.95 1.48
CA ARG A 1012 -5.78 48.26 0.66
C ARG A 1012 -6.67 47.34 1.47
#